data_AF-A0A1C1CWV9-F1
#
_entry.id   AF-A0A1C1CWV9-F1
#
_cell.length_a   1.000
_cell.length_b   1.000
_cell.length_c   1.000
_cell.angle_alpha   90.00
_cell.angle_beta   90.00
_cell.angle_gamma   90.00
#
_symmetry.space_group_name_H-M   'P 1'
#
loop_
_entity.id
_entity.type
_entity.pdbx_description
1 polymer ?
#
loop_
_entity_poly.entity_id
_entity_poly.type
_entity_poly.pdbx_seq_one_letter_code
_entity_poly.pdbx_strand_id
1 'polypeptide(L)'
;MVLPGNWITKCVNGRLAFASAIMMLSQINFGMDLVAFSNTQAMNAFNKKFGAFDEKLNRYAIDPSFLSLLNSLTYVGQAFGVITGGWIGRHYGRRTSFWVMYFWATASAILLVTAQQKEQVLVGRILNYVYLGQELVTVPVFQAEIAPPQIRGIIVGTFQLGTMVGAFIMACITYGTSKLDGEQSFRIPFGIFFIIPFIVAVGAWFMRESPRWLLLRKREDEALESLRLYRNGKFTEEQIMEEYHEQVAMIAVLTQDKGTFKEMWQGTNRKRSLIVIGANISIQISGQGLFSKYGTIFLKDLHGPDPFQMFLINTALQIVVVLCAMYMFDRFGRRPNLIIGSTVQSACYFAIGGLGTRSDPGKGTKIGITALFTVFYLAFVFGWAPIYHILTSEIPSSRMRDVTYTVASFITVVSQFVVSFCIPYLLYAPYANLGAKIGFVFAPIAFLTLIFAIFGVPECRSFSLEEIDHLFRQKIPVRHFSKYKHGQILPEETTEEIAQKMGEGPSVQLKECPTRKATLFSDDEDEDDGTSMPPVAAQSLRRLTHLPATWAYPAHLVAGRRVGGYKYITVQSTPATDTSTINPAGRSVSASSPDATFEVIGSPNSLLSVTLSPSQDLYARRGTLVAFAGDPNGTVSTLRILNPVRRALVGIPFLYQKITSTSSVNALISTRSPLTTFAILQLDGTTDWKLAQRKALLAWTGSTLSVKPSINARFAPAYWGSSDVTGRGLLALAGQGQVYSVELAAGETYIVHPSHILAYTASSPSPAPQPFRFKSTNIRFQIPLQLGNFFPSSKFVETLKTSNTYKFVANALYRIRTWSRRTIWGDRLFLQFQGPVTLLIQSRAARVNDVLTTQDVNEIADTPAGAVQEAISNVRSAGPELSKPGVAVPLSTSSSQPKLSTATISRDGKVSFEPSQSSEPVRP
;
A
#
# COMPACT_ATOMS: atom_id res chain seq x y z
N MET A 1 -49.66 17.16 -9.91
CA MET A 1 -48.51 16.31 -9.54
C MET A 1 -48.01 16.80 -8.19
N VAL A 2 -48.49 16.20 -7.09
CA VAL A 2 -48.29 16.71 -5.72
C VAL A 2 -46.79 16.79 -5.41
N LEU A 3 -46.27 17.99 -5.13
CA LEU A 3 -44.90 18.20 -4.65
C LEU A 3 -44.69 17.34 -3.40
N PRO A 4 -43.86 16.29 -3.43
CA PRO A 4 -43.60 15.52 -2.21
C PRO A 4 -42.76 16.41 -1.29
N GLY A 5 -43.31 16.78 -0.13
CA GLY A 5 -42.68 17.69 0.83
C GLY A 5 -41.20 17.35 1.08
N ASN A 6 -40.36 18.39 0.98
CA ASN A 6 -38.89 18.45 1.14
C ASN A 6 -38.21 17.14 1.60
N TRP A 7 -38.07 16.16 0.71
CA TRP A 7 -37.43 14.88 1.02
C TRP A 7 -35.96 15.04 1.49
N ILE A 8 -35.29 16.12 1.10
CA ILE A 8 -33.95 16.48 1.59
C ILE A 8 -33.98 16.75 3.11
N THR A 9 -34.96 17.53 3.59
CA THR A 9 -35.05 17.88 5.02
C THR A 9 -35.51 16.70 5.88
N LYS A 10 -36.04 15.63 5.26
CA LYS A 10 -36.36 14.37 5.94
C LYS A 10 -35.11 13.53 6.23
N CYS A 11 -34.03 13.67 5.45
CA CYS A 11 -32.83 12.84 5.60
C CYS A 11 -31.65 13.58 6.27
N VAL A 12 -31.60 14.91 6.18
CA VAL A 12 -30.47 15.70 6.68
C VAL A 12 -30.70 16.14 8.12
N ASN A 13 -29.84 15.67 9.03
CA ASN A 13 -29.75 16.20 10.40
C ASN A 13 -28.65 17.27 10.51
N GLY A 14 -28.62 18.01 11.61
CA GLY A 14 -27.65 19.11 11.81
C GLY A 14 -26.19 18.66 11.77
N ARG A 15 -25.88 17.44 12.23
CA ARG A 15 -24.50 16.90 12.25
C ARG A 15 -24.03 16.44 10.88
N LEU A 16 -24.91 15.83 10.08
CA LEU A 16 -24.65 15.48 8.68
C LEU A 16 -24.50 16.73 7.83
N ALA A 17 -25.34 17.75 8.06
CA ALA A 17 -25.20 19.06 7.41
C ALA A 17 -23.85 19.71 7.75
N PHE A 18 -23.45 19.70 9.02
CA PHE A 18 -22.16 20.22 9.46
C PHE A 18 -20.98 19.48 8.80
N ALA A 19 -20.96 18.15 8.85
CA ALA A 19 -19.90 17.36 8.22
C ALA A 19 -19.84 17.60 6.70
N SER A 20 -21.00 17.66 6.05
CA SER A 20 -21.10 17.95 4.61
C SER A 20 -20.61 19.36 4.27
N ALA A 21 -20.90 20.35 5.12
CA ALA A 21 -20.44 21.73 4.95
C ALA A 21 -18.92 21.87 5.12
N ILE A 22 -18.32 21.20 6.11
CA ILE A 22 -16.86 21.18 6.29
C ILE A 22 -16.17 20.52 5.09
N MET A 23 -16.71 19.41 4.61
CA MET A 23 -16.20 18.75 3.41
C MET A 23 -16.35 19.64 2.17
N MET A 24 -17.50 20.30 1.99
CA MET A 24 -17.71 21.26 0.90
C MET A 24 -16.74 22.44 0.98
N LEU A 25 -16.43 22.92 2.18
CA LEU A 25 -15.48 24.00 2.40
C LEU A 25 -14.05 23.58 1.97
N SER A 26 -13.65 22.33 2.21
CA SER A 26 -12.42 21.77 1.64
C SER A 26 -12.42 21.86 0.11
N GLN A 27 -13.56 21.53 -0.53
CA GLN A 27 -13.69 21.59 -2.00
C GLN A 27 -13.71 23.02 -2.54
N ILE A 28 -14.18 23.98 -1.76
CA ILE A 28 -14.00 25.40 -2.07
C ILE A 28 -12.50 25.69 -2.14
N ASN A 29 -11.69 25.25 -1.17
CA ASN A 29 -10.23 25.41 -1.24
C ASN A 29 -9.63 24.77 -2.50
N PHE A 30 -10.05 23.55 -2.85
CA PHE A 30 -9.62 22.90 -4.10
C PHE A 30 -9.88 23.78 -5.34
N GLY A 31 -11.09 24.34 -5.45
CA GLY A 31 -11.47 25.25 -6.54
C GLY A 31 -10.67 26.55 -6.54
N MET A 32 -10.39 27.07 -5.35
CA MET A 32 -9.59 28.27 -5.14
C MET A 32 -8.15 28.08 -5.63
N ASP A 33 -7.52 26.97 -5.26
CA ASP A 33 -6.15 26.63 -5.66
C ASP A 33 -5.99 26.55 -7.18
N LEU A 34 -6.98 25.97 -7.87
CA LEU A 34 -6.97 25.85 -9.34
C LEU A 34 -6.91 27.21 -10.04
N VAL A 35 -7.69 28.19 -9.56
CA VAL A 35 -7.78 29.53 -10.18
C VAL A 35 -6.67 30.46 -9.71
N ALA A 36 -6.26 30.38 -8.44
CA ALA A 36 -5.20 31.19 -7.87
C ALA A 36 -3.93 31.16 -8.72
N PHE A 37 -3.43 29.96 -9.03
CA PHE A 37 -2.23 29.79 -9.86
C PHE A 37 -2.46 30.18 -11.32
N SER A 38 -3.66 29.93 -11.86
CA SER A 38 -4.00 30.29 -13.25
C SER A 38 -3.97 31.80 -13.46
N ASN A 39 -4.39 32.57 -12.46
CA ASN A 39 -4.48 34.04 -12.56
C ASN A 39 -3.20 34.73 -12.08
N THR A 40 -2.51 34.21 -11.05
CA THR A 40 -1.26 34.80 -10.55
C THR A 40 -0.13 34.76 -11.58
N GLN A 41 -0.03 33.71 -12.40
CA GLN A 41 0.93 33.66 -13.52
C GLN A 41 0.66 34.71 -14.60
N ALA A 42 -0.53 35.32 -14.62
CA ALA A 42 -0.86 36.41 -15.54
C ALA A 42 -0.63 37.81 -14.92
N MET A 43 -0.30 37.90 -13.63
CA MET A 43 -0.07 39.17 -12.94
C MET A 43 1.32 39.73 -13.23
N ASN A 44 1.40 41.04 -13.46
CA ASN A 44 2.65 41.73 -13.78
C ASN A 44 3.69 41.60 -12.66
N ALA A 45 3.29 41.73 -11.39
CA ALA A 45 4.23 41.63 -10.26
C ALA A 45 4.84 40.23 -10.12
N PHE A 46 4.06 39.17 -10.39
CA PHE A 46 4.56 37.79 -10.39
C PHE A 46 5.58 37.58 -11.53
N ASN A 47 5.25 38.06 -12.72
CA ASN A 47 6.14 38.01 -13.88
C ASN A 47 7.43 38.81 -13.65
N LYS A 48 7.35 39.99 -13.01
CA LYS A 48 8.51 40.81 -12.66
C LYS A 48 9.43 40.12 -11.65
N LYS A 49 8.88 39.34 -10.72
CA LYS A 49 9.65 38.65 -9.66
C LYS A 49 10.31 37.35 -10.14
N PHE A 50 9.59 36.53 -10.91
CA PHE A 50 10.02 35.18 -11.28
C PHE A 50 10.31 34.99 -12.78
N GLY A 51 9.97 35.96 -13.60
CA GLY A 51 10.24 35.97 -15.04
C GLY A 51 11.57 36.64 -15.38
N ALA A 52 11.94 36.52 -16.65
CA ALA A 52 13.04 37.29 -17.25
C ALA A 52 12.45 38.43 -18.08
N PHE A 53 13.20 39.51 -18.24
CA PHE A 53 12.80 40.57 -19.15
C PHE A 53 12.93 40.07 -20.59
N ASP A 54 11.82 40.02 -21.32
CA ASP A 54 11.81 39.64 -22.73
C ASP A 54 11.81 40.91 -23.60
N GLU A 55 12.95 41.20 -24.21
CA GLU A 55 13.15 42.37 -25.08
C GLU A 55 12.16 42.41 -26.24
N LYS A 56 11.66 41.26 -26.71
CA LYS A 56 10.71 41.21 -27.83
C LYS A 56 9.29 41.64 -27.44
N LEU A 57 8.91 41.44 -26.18
CA LEU A 57 7.57 41.75 -25.68
C LEU A 57 7.53 43.03 -24.83
N ASN A 58 8.68 43.68 -24.61
CA ASN A 58 8.84 44.84 -23.73
C ASN A 58 8.19 44.65 -22.35
N ARG A 59 8.23 43.41 -21.83
CA ARG A 59 7.66 43.06 -20.52
C ARG A 59 8.40 41.89 -19.90
N TYR A 60 8.31 41.79 -18.57
CA TYR A 60 8.73 40.58 -17.88
C TYR A 60 7.81 39.43 -18.28
N ALA A 61 8.41 38.33 -18.73
CA ALA A 61 7.71 37.12 -19.11
C ALA A 61 8.36 35.91 -18.44
N ILE A 62 7.53 34.94 -18.07
CA ILE A 62 8.03 33.68 -17.53
C ILE A 62 8.61 32.86 -18.68
N ASP A 63 9.82 32.33 -18.49
CA ASP A 63 10.44 31.40 -19.43
C ASP A 63 9.47 30.22 -19.73
N PRO A 64 9.15 29.96 -21.02
CA PRO A 64 8.29 28.84 -21.42
C PRO A 64 8.69 27.49 -20.81
N SER A 65 9.99 27.26 -20.58
CA SER A 65 10.49 26.04 -19.95
C SER A 65 10.00 25.90 -18.50
N PHE A 66 10.08 26.99 -17.73
CA PHE A 66 9.60 27.06 -16.36
C PHE A 66 8.08 26.98 -16.29
N LEU A 67 7.37 27.68 -17.18
CA LEU A 67 5.90 27.64 -17.24
C LEU A 67 5.37 26.23 -17.54
N SER A 68 6.04 25.49 -18.44
CA SER A 68 5.71 24.10 -18.74
C SER A 68 5.93 23.18 -17.53
N LEU A 69 7.07 23.32 -16.83
CA LEU A 69 7.34 22.59 -15.59
C LEU A 69 6.31 22.92 -14.50
N LEU A 70 5.96 24.20 -14.35
CA LEU A 70 5.01 24.69 -13.36
C LEU A 70 3.59 24.12 -13.55
N ASN A 71 3.22 23.74 -14.76
CA ASN A 71 1.90 23.18 -15.06
C ASN A 71 1.88 21.66 -15.22
N SER A 72 2.99 21.03 -15.58
CA SER A 72 3.05 19.58 -15.85
C SER A 72 3.57 18.77 -14.66
N LEU A 73 4.60 19.26 -13.97
CA LEU A 73 5.25 18.52 -12.87
C LEU A 73 4.33 18.40 -11.64
N THR A 74 3.35 19.28 -11.52
CA THR A 74 2.33 19.25 -10.47
C THR A 74 1.48 17.99 -10.49
N TYR A 75 1.27 17.38 -11.67
CA TYR A 75 0.56 16.10 -11.77
C TYR A 75 1.32 14.93 -11.12
N VAL A 76 2.65 15.02 -11.00
CA VAL A 76 3.44 14.04 -10.22
C VAL A 76 3.12 14.19 -8.73
N GLY A 77 3.02 15.43 -8.24
CA GLY A 77 2.57 15.72 -6.88
C GLY A 77 1.15 15.19 -6.63
N GLN A 78 0.24 15.40 -7.58
CA GLN A 78 -1.14 14.89 -7.49
C GLN A 78 -1.21 13.37 -7.48
N ALA A 79 -0.44 12.69 -8.33
CA ALA A 79 -0.36 11.24 -8.36
C ALA A 79 0.20 10.68 -7.05
N PHE A 80 1.21 11.34 -6.47
CA PHE A 80 1.74 11.00 -5.15
C PHE A 80 0.67 11.20 -4.07
N GLY A 81 -0.03 12.33 -4.06
CA GLY A 81 -1.13 12.63 -3.15
C GLY A 81 -2.27 11.62 -3.20
N VAL A 82 -2.64 11.15 -4.39
CA VAL A 82 -3.65 10.09 -4.57
C VAL A 82 -3.20 8.79 -3.90
N ILE A 83 -1.95 8.37 -4.09
CA ILE A 83 -1.40 7.13 -3.52
C ILE A 83 -1.28 7.23 -2.00
N THR A 84 -0.70 8.32 -1.50
CA THR A 84 -0.56 8.54 -0.05
C THR A 84 -1.91 8.72 0.62
N GLY A 85 -2.82 9.47 0.02
CA GLY A 85 -4.18 9.68 0.51
C GLY A 85 -4.98 8.38 0.59
N GLY A 86 -4.91 7.54 -0.45
CA GLY A 86 -5.55 6.23 -0.45
C GLY A 86 -4.98 5.30 0.63
N TRP A 87 -3.66 5.33 0.84
CA TRP A 87 -3.01 4.55 1.89
C TRP A 87 -3.38 5.04 3.30
N ILE A 88 -3.31 6.36 3.54
CA ILE A 88 -3.64 6.97 4.84
C ILE A 88 -5.11 6.76 5.17
N GLY A 89 -6.02 7.05 4.24
CA GLY A 89 -7.45 6.89 4.43
C GLY A 89 -7.84 5.44 4.74
N ARG A 90 -7.19 4.48 4.08
CA ARG A 90 -7.37 3.05 4.37
C ARG A 90 -6.85 2.68 5.77
N HIS A 91 -5.65 3.13 6.13
CA HIS A 91 -4.94 2.67 7.33
C HIS A 91 -5.32 3.38 8.62
N TYR A 92 -5.48 4.70 8.58
CA TYR A 92 -5.66 5.58 9.73
C TYR A 92 -7.02 6.27 9.80
N GLY A 93 -7.89 6.04 8.80
CA GLY A 93 -9.25 6.61 8.77
C GLY A 93 -9.33 7.89 7.95
N ARG A 94 -10.57 8.30 7.63
CA ARG A 94 -10.87 9.47 6.80
C ARG A 94 -10.59 10.75 7.58
N ARG A 95 -10.79 10.73 8.90
CA ARG A 95 -10.53 11.88 9.75
C ARG A 95 -9.05 12.24 9.75
N THR A 96 -8.17 11.27 9.97
CA THR A 96 -6.70 11.46 9.93
C THR A 96 -6.23 12.02 8.59
N SER A 97 -6.88 11.63 7.49
CA SER A 97 -6.57 12.19 6.17
C SER A 97 -6.79 13.70 6.09
N PHE A 98 -7.79 14.30 6.77
CA PHE A 98 -7.97 15.76 6.80
C PHE A 98 -6.83 16.48 7.53
N TRP A 99 -6.28 15.89 8.60
CA TRP A 99 -5.14 16.46 9.33
C TRP A 99 -3.87 16.46 8.47
N VAL A 100 -3.64 15.38 7.73
CA VAL A 100 -2.51 15.29 6.81
C VAL A 100 -2.71 16.23 5.61
N MET A 101 -3.95 16.39 5.13
CA MET A 101 -4.28 17.39 4.10
C MET A 101 -3.96 18.81 4.57
N TYR A 102 -4.33 19.16 5.81
CA TYR A 102 -3.99 20.46 6.41
C TYR A 102 -2.48 20.69 6.48
N PHE A 103 -1.71 19.67 6.87
CA PHE A 103 -0.23 19.75 6.86
C PHE A 103 0.31 20.07 5.46
N TRP A 104 -0.16 19.37 4.42
CA TRP A 104 0.29 19.64 3.05
C TRP A 104 -0.12 21.03 2.54
N ALA A 105 -1.35 21.46 2.84
CA ALA A 105 -1.86 22.78 2.43
C ALA A 105 -1.14 23.94 3.13
N THR A 106 -0.81 23.79 4.42
CA THR A 106 -0.03 24.80 5.15
C THR A 106 1.42 24.84 4.70
N ALA A 107 2.05 23.67 4.49
CA ALA A 107 3.40 23.59 3.97
C ALA A 107 3.53 24.22 2.58
N SER A 108 2.56 23.97 1.67
CA SER A 108 2.52 24.60 0.35
C SER A 108 2.33 26.11 0.46
N ALA A 109 1.36 26.56 1.28
CA ALA A 109 1.08 27.99 1.48
C ALA A 109 2.29 28.76 2.05
N ILE A 110 3.00 28.21 3.03
CA ILE A 110 4.22 28.81 3.59
C ILE A 110 5.27 29.00 2.49
N LEU A 111 5.55 27.95 1.72
CA LEU A 111 6.54 28.02 0.64
C LEU A 111 6.15 29.03 -0.44
N LEU A 112 4.87 29.13 -0.80
CA LEU A 112 4.38 30.04 -1.84
C LEU A 112 4.40 31.50 -1.40
N VAL A 113 4.00 31.79 -0.16
CA VAL A 113 4.00 33.16 0.39
C VAL A 113 5.42 33.64 0.65
N THR A 114 6.33 32.75 1.05
CA THR A 114 7.75 33.09 1.32
C THR A 114 8.64 33.04 0.07
N ALA A 115 8.11 32.60 -1.08
CA ALA A 115 8.89 32.37 -2.29
C ALA A 115 9.66 33.63 -2.75
N GLN A 116 10.98 33.53 -2.78
CA GLN A 116 11.89 34.50 -3.40
C GLN A 116 12.48 33.98 -4.71
N GLN A 117 12.54 32.66 -4.88
CA GLN A 117 13.09 32.00 -6.07
C GLN A 117 12.00 31.24 -6.84
N LYS A 118 12.14 31.15 -8.16
CA LYS A 118 11.18 30.44 -9.03
C LYS A 118 11.07 28.96 -8.67
N GLU A 119 12.16 28.35 -8.22
CA GLU A 119 12.23 26.96 -7.76
C GLU A 119 11.35 26.74 -6.53
N GLN A 120 11.28 27.70 -5.61
CA GLN A 120 10.41 27.63 -4.42
C GLN A 120 8.93 27.62 -4.81
N VAL A 121 8.54 28.42 -5.81
CA VAL A 121 7.16 28.40 -6.35
C VAL A 121 6.83 27.05 -6.95
N LEU A 122 7.75 26.46 -7.71
CA LEU A 122 7.57 25.12 -8.30
C LEU A 122 7.38 24.06 -7.22
N VAL A 123 8.24 24.03 -6.20
CA VAL A 123 8.13 23.08 -5.08
C VAL A 123 6.84 23.30 -4.30
N GLY A 124 6.51 24.55 -3.95
CA GLY A 124 5.27 24.90 -3.26
C GLY A 124 4.03 24.43 -4.03
N ARG A 125 4.03 24.57 -5.36
CA ARG A 125 2.94 24.11 -6.22
C ARG A 125 2.87 22.58 -6.32
N ILE A 126 4.00 21.87 -6.34
CA ILE A 126 4.01 20.39 -6.29
C ILE A 126 3.39 19.91 -4.96
N LEU A 127 3.80 20.49 -3.83
CA LEU A 127 3.22 20.15 -2.52
C LEU A 127 1.73 20.45 -2.46
N ASN A 128 1.30 21.56 -3.06
CA ASN A 128 -0.12 21.88 -3.16
C ASN A 128 -0.90 20.79 -3.92
N TYR A 129 -0.32 20.25 -5.00
CA TYR A 129 -0.96 19.17 -5.74
C TYR A 129 -0.93 17.83 -4.98
N VAL A 130 -0.01 17.62 -4.04
CA VAL A 130 -0.09 16.48 -3.10
C VAL A 130 -1.35 16.59 -2.23
N TYR A 131 -1.64 17.78 -1.70
CA TYR A 131 -2.89 18.09 -0.99
C TYR A 131 -4.11 17.80 -1.88
N LEU A 132 -4.16 18.37 -3.10
CA LEU A 132 -5.28 18.17 -4.04
C LEU A 132 -5.46 16.69 -4.44
N GLY A 133 -4.37 15.94 -4.57
CA GLY A 133 -4.40 14.50 -4.86
C GLY A 133 -5.00 13.68 -3.70
N GLN A 134 -4.65 14.02 -2.46
CA GLN A 134 -5.19 13.38 -1.27
C GLN A 134 -6.66 13.74 -1.02
N GLU A 135 -7.03 14.98 -1.33
CA GLU A 135 -8.42 15.46 -1.29
C GLU A 135 -9.32 14.66 -2.23
N LEU A 136 -8.86 14.44 -3.48
CA LEU A 136 -9.58 13.71 -4.51
C LEU A 136 -10.01 12.31 -4.06
N VAL A 137 -9.20 11.61 -3.27
CA VAL A 137 -9.48 10.24 -2.78
C VAL A 137 -10.21 10.20 -1.43
N THR A 138 -10.07 11.22 -0.60
CA THR A 138 -10.60 11.20 0.76
C THR A 138 -12.03 11.71 0.82
N VAL A 139 -12.29 12.88 0.24
CA VAL A 139 -13.55 13.59 0.47
C VAL A 139 -14.74 12.90 -0.19
N PRO A 140 -14.68 12.49 -1.48
CA PRO A 140 -15.83 11.81 -2.10
C PRO A 140 -16.15 10.47 -1.45
N VAL A 141 -15.12 9.74 -0.98
CA VAL A 141 -15.30 8.48 -0.26
C VAL A 141 -15.98 8.73 1.08
N PHE A 142 -15.54 9.74 1.82
CA PHE A 142 -16.15 10.06 3.12
C PHE A 142 -17.60 10.55 2.96
N GLN A 143 -17.87 11.41 1.97
CA GLN A 143 -19.21 11.85 1.61
C GLN A 143 -20.14 10.67 1.30
N ALA A 144 -19.70 9.72 0.47
CA ALA A 144 -20.49 8.55 0.10
C ALA A 144 -20.73 7.59 1.27
N GLU A 145 -19.82 7.57 2.25
CA GLU A 145 -19.91 6.68 3.41
C GLU A 145 -20.85 7.17 4.51
N ILE A 146 -20.97 8.49 4.70
CA ILE A 146 -21.89 9.06 5.71
C ILE A 146 -23.27 9.39 5.15
N ALA A 147 -23.38 9.58 3.83
CA ALA A 147 -24.62 9.98 3.18
C ALA A 147 -25.67 8.85 3.13
N PRO A 148 -26.92 9.13 3.51
CA PRO A 148 -28.04 8.23 3.27
C PRO A 148 -28.21 7.92 1.77
N PRO A 149 -28.67 6.71 1.39
CA PRO A 149 -28.84 6.32 -0.01
C PRO A 149 -29.66 7.30 -0.86
N GLN A 150 -30.68 7.91 -0.26
CA GLN A 150 -31.65 8.77 -0.94
C GLN A 150 -31.04 10.11 -1.39
N ILE A 151 -30.14 10.69 -0.58
CA ILE A 151 -29.52 12.01 -0.82
C ILE A 151 -28.02 11.92 -1.18
N ARG A 152 -27.49 10.70 -1.35
CA ARG A 152 -26.06 10.46 -1.63
C ARG A 152 -25.58 11.21 -2.87
N GLY A 153 -26.41 11.26 -3.91
CA GLY A 153 -26.10 11.99 -5.15
C GLY A 153 -25.89 13.48 -4.91
N ILE A 154 -26.76 14.12 -4.12
CA ILE A 154 -26.62 15.54 -3.72
C ILE A 154 -25.38 15.74 -2.85
N ILE A 155 -25.19 14.92 -1.80
CA ILE A 155 -24.05 15.11 -0.87
C ILE A 155 -22.72 14.98 -1.62
N VAL A 156 -22.54 13.94 -2.43
CA VAL A 156 -21.32 13.76 -3.24
C VAL A 156 -21.23 14.84 -4.34
N GLY A 157 -22.37 15.28 -4.89
CA GLY A 157 -22.46 16.38 -5.85
C GLY A 157 -21.96 17.72 -5.30
N THR A 158 -22.00 17.93 -3.98
CA THR A 158 -21.40 19.12 -3.34
C THR A 158 -19.91 19.25 -3.61
N PHE A 159 -19.23 18.16 -3.97
CA PHE A 159 -17.82 18.19 -4.35
C PHE A 159 -17.58 19.14 -5.53
N GLN A 160 -18.34 18.94 -6.61
CA GLN A 160 -18.21 19.74 -7.81
C GLN A 160 -18.73 21.17 -7.58
N LEU A 161 -19.82 21.33 -6.82
CA LEU A 161 -20.34 22.64 -6.44
C LEU A 161 -19.31 23.45 -5.66
N GLY A 162 -18.68 22.86 -4.63
CA GLY A 162 -17.63 23.49 -3.84
C GLY A 162 -16.46 23.94 -4.71
N THR A 163 -16.00 23.07 -5.63
CA THR A 163 -14.94 23.40 -6.59
C THR A 163 -15.31 24.62 -7.45
N MET A 164 -16.54 24.72 -7.95
CA MET A 164 -16.95 25.86 -8.79
C MET A 164 -17.14 27.15 -7.98
N VAL A 165 -17.69 27.06 -6.77
CA VAL A 165 -17.82 28.20 -5.85
C VAL A 165 -16.43 28.73 -5.47
N GLY A 166 -15.49 27.85 -5.15
CA GLY A 166 -14.09 28.23 -4.88
C GLY A 166 -13.41 28.89 -6.06
N ALA A 167 -13.58 28.32 -7.27
CA ALA A 167 -13.06 28.91 -8.49
C ALA A 167 -13.61 30.33 -8.72
N PHE A 168 -14.91 30.54 -8.48
CA PHE A 168 -15.55 31.85 -8.58
C PHE A 168 -15.02 32.84 -7.54
N ILE A 169 -14.94 32.45 -6.27
CA ILE A 169 -14.43 33.30 -5.18
C ILE A 169 -12.99 33.75 -5.50
N MET A 170 -12.12 32.83 -5.93
CA MET A 170 -10.76 33.20 -6.28
C MET A 170 -10.65 33.99 -7.57
N ALA A 171 -11.52 33.79 -8.55
CA ALA A 171 -11.58 34.67 -9.72
C ALA A 171 -11.87 36.12 -9.29
N CYS A 172 -12.81 36.33 -8.36
CA CYS A 172 -13.11 37.66 -7.81
C CYS A 172 -11.92 38.26 -7.02
N ILE A 173 -11.28 37.47 -6.15
CA ILE A 173 -10.13 37.91 -5.35
C ILE A 173 -8.93 38.25 -6.24
N THR A 174 -8.62 37.39 -7.20
CA THR A 174 -7.51 37.61 -8.14
C THR A 174 -7.79 38.78 -9.08
N TYR A 175 -9.04 39.02 -9.47
CA TYR A 175 -9.42 40.24 -10.20
C TYR A 175 -9.17 41.50 -9.37
N GLY A 176 -9.56 41.52 -8.09
CA GLY A 176 -9.28 42.65 -7.19
C GLY A 176 -7.79 42.86 -6.95
N THR A 177 -7.06 41.80 -6.61
CA THR A 177 -5.62 41.85 -6.30
C THR A 177 -4.74 42.10 -7.53
N SER A 178 -5.22 41.79 -8.74
CA SER A 178 -4.49 42.10 -9.98
C SER A 178 -4.27 43.60 -10.23
N LYS A 179 -5.07 44.46 -9.58
CA LYS A 179 -4.96 45.93 -9.66
C LYS A 179 -3.88 46.50 -8.73
N LEU A 180 -3.25 45.67 -7.90
CA LEU A 180 -2.16 46.08 -7.02
C LEU A 180 -0.83 45.97 -7.77
N ASP A 181 -0.02 47.03 -7.71
CA ASP A 181 1.27 47.09 -8.43
C ASP A 181 2.41 46.31 -7.75
N GLY A 182 2.24 45.98 -6.45
CA GLY A 182 3.26 45.31 -5.64
C GLY A 182 3.16 43.78 -5.62
N GLU A 183 4.12 43.13 -4.96
CA GLU A 183 4.11 41.67 -4.73
C GLU A 183 2.87 41.17 -3.95
N GLN A 184 2.16 42.09 -3.30
CA GLN A 184 0.87 41.83 -2.66
C GLN A 184 -0.15 41.23 -3.64
N SER A 185 -0.05 41.54 -4.94
CA SER A 185 -0.98 41.04 -5.96
C SER A 185 -1.06 39.51 -5.99
N PHE A 186 0.07 38.81 -5.87
CA PHE A 186 0.14 37.35 -5.91
C PHE A 186 0.26 36.73 -4.52
N ARG A 187 0.86 37.44 -3.55
CA ARG A 187 1.01 36.93 -2.18
C ARG A 187 -0.33 36.86 -1.44
N ILE A 188 -1.26 37.80 -1.66
CA ILE A 188 -2.60 37.75 -1.03
C ILE A 188 -3.37 36.49 -1.45
N PRO A 189 -3.53 36.17 -2.76
CA PRO A 189 -4.13 34.91 -3.19
C PRO A 189 -3.52 33.67 -2.54
N PHE A 190 -2.19 33.59 -2.43
CA PHE A 190 -1.53 32.46 -1.78
C PHE A 190 -1.71 32.44 -0.25
N GLY A 191 -1.79 33.61 0.39
CA GLY A 191 -2.03 33.72 1.83
C GLY A 191 -3.42 33.23 2.24
N ILE A 192 -4.41 33.30 1.36
CA ILE A 192 -5.77 32.83 1.66
C ILE A 192 -5.82 31.30 1.82
N PHE A 193 -4.86 30.56 1.25
CA PHE A 193 -4.72 29.12 1.44
C PHE A 193 -4.48 28.72 2.91
N PHE A 194 -4.20 29.65 3.84
CA PHE A 194 -4.15 29.34 5.26
C PHE A 194 -5.53 29.25 5.91
N ILE A 195 -6.50 30.04 5.44
CA ILE A 195 -7.76 30.27 6.14
C ILE A 195 -8.64 29.02 6.06
N ILE A 196 -8.89 28.54 4.84
CA ILE A 196 -9.85 27.45 4.64
C ILE A 196 -9.33 26.11 5.21
N PRO A 197 -8.10 25.66 4.92
CA PRO A 197 -7.57 24.42 5.49
C PRO A 197 -7.55 24.43 7.02
N PHE A 198 -7.30 25.59 7.66
CA PHE A 198 -7.37 25.71 9.11
C PHE A 198 -8.79 25.47 9.64
N ILE A 199 -9.79 26.12 9.05
CA ILE A 199 -11.20 25.91 9.43
C ILE A 199 -11.60 24.44 9.21
N VAL A 200 -11.17 23.84 8.10
CA VAL A 200 -11.45 22.42 7.80
C VAL A 200 -10.77 21.50 8.81
N ALA A 201 -9.53 21.77 9.23
CA ALA A 201 -8.82 20.98 10.24
C ALA A 201 -9.53 21.03 11.60
N VAL A 202 -9.94 22.22 12.05
CA VAL A 202 -10.72 22.40 13.27
C VAL A 202 -12.08 21.72 13.16
N GLY A 203 -12.77 21.87 12.01
CA GLY A 203 -14.03 21.19 11.73
C GLY A 203 -13.90 19.66 11.75
N ALA A 204 -12.78 19.13 11.25
CA ALA A 204 -12.49 17.70 11.24
C ALA A 204 -12.29 17.10 12.63
N TRP A 205 -11.99 17.90 13.65
CA TRP A 205 -11.99 17.45 15.04
C TRP A 205 -13.39 17.03 15.51
N PHE A 206 -14.42 17.78 15.08
CA PHE A 206 -15.82 17.57 15.48
C PHE A 206 -16.56 16.52 14.64
N MET A 207 -15.99 16.11 13.49
CA MET A 207 -16.55 15.04 12.67
C MET A 207 -16.27 13.67 13.31
N ARG A 208 -17.22 12.73 13.19
CA ARG A 208 -16.98 11.31 13.52
C ARG A 208 -16.46 10.56 12.30
N GLU A 209 -15.68 9.52 12.56
CA GLU A 209 -15.13 8.67 11.50
C GLU A 209 -16.25 7.92 10.75
N SER A 210 -15.98 7.50 9.53
CA SER A 210 -16.92 6.73 8.72
C SER A 210 -17.37 5.44 9.43
N PRO A 211 -18.69 5.18 9.54
CA PRO A 211 -19.20 3.95 10.16
C PRO A 211 -18.69 2.70 9.43
N ARG A 212 -18.63 2.75 8.09
CA ARG A 212 -18.11 1.64 7.27
C ARG A 212 -16.62 1.39 7.50
N TRP A 213 -15.82 2.45 7.69
CA TRP A 213 -14.41 2.28 8.01
C TRP A 213 -14.19 1.68 9.41
N LEU A 214 -15.00 2.10 10.39
CA LEU A 214 -14.96 1.57 11.75
C LEU A 214 -15.32 0.08 11.79
N LEU A 215 -16.35 -0.34 11.04
CA LEU A 215 -16.70 -1.75 10.88
C LEU A 215 -15.57 -2.56 10.23
N LEU A 216 -14.91 -2.04 9.18
CA LEU A 216 -13.74 -2.68 8.58
C LEU A 216 -12.56 -2.83 9.56
N ARG A 217 -12.53 -2.04 10.63
CA ARG A 217 -11.55 -2.09 11.72
C ARG A 217 -12.01 -2.91 12.92
N LYS A 218 -13.16 -3.59 12.82
CA LYS A 218 -13.78 -4.35 13.91
C LYS A 218 -14.09 -3.50 15.16
N ARG A 219 -14.45 -2.22 14.94
CA ARG A 219 -14.88 -1.27 15.99
C ARG A 219 -16.38 -1.04 15.84
N GLU A 220 -17.14 -2.06 16.23
CA GLU A 220 -18.59 -2.14 16.01
C GLU A 220 -19.37 -1.09 16.82
N ASP A 221 -19.08 -0.95 18.11
CA ASP A 221 -19.74 0.01 19.00
C ASP A 221 -19.60 1.45 18.46
N GLU A 222 -18.39 1.83 18.07
CA GLU A 222 -18.11 3.15 17.51
C GLU A 222 -18.77 3.37 16.14
N ALA A 223 -18.90 2.30 15.34
CA ALA A 223 -19.56 2.38 14.05
C ALA A 223 -21.05 2.66 14.22
N LEU A 224 -21.72 1.96 15.15
CA LEU A 224 -23.12 2.18 15.48
C LEU A 224 -23.33 3.59 16.04
N GLU A 225 -22.46 4.03 16.94
CA GLU A 225 -22.48 5.39 17.47
C GLU A 225 -22.28 6.46 16.38
N SER A 226 -21.40 6.23 15.42
CA SER A 226 -21.19 7.14 14.29
C SER A 226 -22.40 7.18 13.37
N LEU A 227 -23.01 6.03 13.09
CA LEU A 227 -24.22 5.94 12.27
C LEU A 227 -25.40 6.65 12.95
N ARG A 228 -25.65 6.37 14.23
CA ARG A 228 -26.64 7.07 15.07
C ARG A 228 -26.40 8.57 15.03
N LEU A 229 -25.15 9.03 15.11
CA LEU A 229 -24.81 10.46 15.04
C LEU A 229 -25.28 11.13 13.74
N TYR A 230 -25.06 10.49 12.59
CA TYR A 230 -25.41 11.01 11.27
C TYR A 230 -26.88 10.79 10.88
N ARG A 231 -27.62 9.96 11.63
CA ARG A 231 -29.05 9.66 11.43
C ARG A 231 -29.97 10.25 12.50
N ASN A 232 -29.39 10.77 13.60
CA ASN A 232 -30.08 11.28 14.77
C ASN A 232 -31.26 12.22 14.41
N GLY A 233 -32.44 11.91 14.93
CA GLY A 233 -33.67 12.72 14.81
C GLY A 233 -34.34 12.69 13.43
N LYS A 234 -33.86 11.85 12.50
CA LYS A 234 -34.41 11.75 11.13
C LYS A 234 -34.81 10.34 10.73
N PHE A 235 -34.15 9.33 11.29
CA PHE A 235 -34.45 7.91 11.09
C PHE A 235 -34.93 7.32 12.42
N THR A 236 -35.83 6.33 12.35
CA THR A 236 -36.21 5.57 13.56
C THR A 236 -35.05 4.67 13.99
N GLU A 237 -35.04 4.25 15.26
CA GLU A 237 -33.99 3.35 15.75
C GLU A 237 -34.01 2.02 14.96
N GLU A 238 -35.18 1.53 14.54
CA GLU A 238 -35.27 0.34 13.68
C GLU A 238 -34.55 0.55 12.34
N GLN A 239 -34.75 1.68 11.68
CA GLN A 239 -34.09 2.00 10.40
C GLN A 239 -32.57 2.12 10.54
N ILE A 240 -32.10 2.66 11.68
CA ILE A 240 -30.66 2.77 11.97
C ILE A 240 -30.06 1.38 12.19
N MET A 241 -30.75 0.52 12.94
CA MET A 241 -30.31 -0.85 13.19
C MET A 241 -30.35 -1.70 11.92
N GLU A 242 -31.35 -1.54 11.06
CA GLU A 242 -31.42 -2.19 9.75
C GLU A 242 -30.23 -1.78 8.87
N GLU A 243 -29.96 -0.48 8.71
CA GLU A 243 -28.81 0.02 7.96
C GLU A 243 -27.48 -0.48 8.57
N TYR A 244 -27.41 -0.58 9.90
CA TYR A 244 -26.24 -1.13 10.60
C TYR A 244 -26.05 -2.62 10.31
N HIS A 245 -27.09 -3.42 10.43
CA HIS A 245 -27.05 -4.87 10.15
C HIS A 245 -26.70 -5.15 8.69
N GLU A 246 -27.22 -4.36 7.74
CA GLU A 246 -26.81 -4.43 6.33
C GLU A 246 -25.30 -4.18 6.15
N GLN A 247 -24.77 -3.13 6.81
CA GLN A 247 -23.35 -2.81 6.74
C GLN A 247 -22.48 -3.91 7.37
N VAL A 248 -22.90 -4.45 8.52
CA VAL A 248 -22.19 -5.55 9.22
C VAL A 248 -22.23 -6.82 8.38
N ALA A 249 -23.39 -7.26 7.91
CA ALA A 249 -23.54 -8.45 7.08
C ALA A 249 -22.67 -8.36 5.82
N MET A 250 -22.68 -7.19 5.18
CA MET A 250 -21.87 -6.94 4.00
C MET A 250 -20.36 -7.00 4.33
N ILE A 251 -19.91 -6.44 5.45
CA ILE A 251 -18.50 -6.47 5.86
C ILE A 251 -18.08 -7.86 6.36
N ALA A 252 -18.92 -8.59 7.08
CA ALA A 252 -18.69 -9.95 7.56
C ALA A 252 -18.37 -10.89 6.39
N VAL A 253 -19.15 -10.81 5.30
CA VAL A 253 -18.90 -11.55 4.05
C VAL A 253 -17.55 -11.17 3.41
N LEU A 254 -17.03 -9.98 3.70
CA LEU A 254 -15.80 -9.43 3.12
C LEU A 254 -14.55 -9.61 4.01
N THR A 255 -14.68 -10.01 5.29
CA THR A 255 -13.61 -9.92 6.30
C THR A 255 -12.54 -11.04 6.18
N GLN A 256 -12.72 -12.05 5.32
CA GLN A 256 -11.74 -13.15 5.23
C GLN A 256 -10.41 -12.79 4.55
N ASP A 257 -10.29 -11.71 3.77
CA ASP A 257 -8.99 -11.29 3.18
C ASP A 257 -8.92 -9.78 2.85
N LYS A 258 -7.80 -9.14 3.24
CA LYS A 258 -7.52 -7.73 2.92
C LYS A 258 -7.47 -7.56 1.40
N GLY A 259 -8.41 -6.77 0.86
CA GLY A 259 -8.46 -6.31 -0.52
C GLY A 259 -7.08 -6.09 -1.14
N THR A 260 -6.61 -7.04 -1.93
CA THR A 260 -5.32 -7.01 -2.63
C THR A 260 -5.56 -6.45 -4.03
N PHE A 261 -4.62 -5.67 -4.58
CA PHE A 261 -4.71 -5.10 -5.94
C PHE A 261 -5.12 -6.12 -7.02
N LYS A 262 -4.78 -7.39 -6.80
CA LYS A 262 -5.14 -8.49 -7.68
C LYS A 262 -6.65 -8.77 -7.71
N GLU A 263 -7.35 -8.63 -6.59
CA GLU A 263 -8.78 -8.96 -6.47
C GLU A 263 -9.67 -7.95 -7.21
N MET A 264 -9.16 -6.73 -7.43
CA MET A 264 -9.80 -5.73 -8.29
C MET A 264 -10.04 -6.27 -9.71
N TRP A 265 -9.15 -7.14 -10.18
CA TRP A 265 -9.20 -7.75 -11.52
C TRP A 265 -9.88 -9.13 -11.54
N GLN A 266 -10.46 -9.58 -10.42
CA GLN A 266 -11.07 -10.91 -10.29
C GLN A 266 -12.60 -10.84 -10.21
N GLY A 267 -13.26 -11.82 -10.85
CA GLY A 267 -14.71 -12.02 -10.78
C GLY A 267 -15.53 -10.76 -11.12
N THR A 268 -16.55 -10.51 -10.32
CA THR A 268 -17.48 -9.36 -10.45
C THR A 268 -16.79 -8.01 -10.25
N ASN A 269 -15.72 -7.96 -9.45
CA ASN A 269 -14.97 -6.71 -9.19
C ASN A 269 -14.27 -6.18 -10.44
N ARG A 270 -13.90 -7.06 -11.39
CA ARG A 270 -13.30 -6.65 -12.67
C ARG A 270 -14.24 -5.74 -13.46
N LYS A 271 -15.51 -6.12 -13.57
CA LYS A 271 -16.52 -5.34 -14.30
C LYS A 271 -16.74 -3.97 -13.66
N ARG A 272 -16.86 -3.94 -12.32
CA ARG A 272 -17.00 -2.69 -11.55
C ARG A 272 -15.80 -1.77 -11.74
N SER A 273 -14.61 -2.30 -11.59
CA SER A 273 -13.36 -1.54 -11.71
C SER A 273 -13.17 -1.00 -13.13
N LEU A 274 -13.52 -1.77 -14.17
CA LEU A 274 -13.50 -1.30 -15.55
C LEU A 274 -14.49 -0.16 -15.82
N ILE A 275 -15.69 -0.19 -15.24
CA ILE A 275 -16.66 0.90 -15.38
C ILE A 275 -16.12 2.18 -14.71
N VAL A 276 -15.58 2.05 -13.50
CA VAL A 276 -15.04 3.19 -12.74
C VAL A 276 -13.81 3.79 -13.44
N ILE A 277 -12.88 2.95 -13.90
CA ILE A 277 -11.71 3.39 -14.67
C ILE A 277 -12.16 4.04 -15.99
N GLY A 278 -13.12 3.45 -16.70
CA GLY A 278 -13.66 3.99 -17.93
C GLY A 278 -14.31 5.36 -17.75
N ALA A 279 -15.07 5.58 -16.66
CA ALA A 279 -15.66 6.87 -16.33
C ALA A 279 -14.59 7.94 -16.02
N ASN A 280 -13.53 7.56 -15.31
CA ASN A 280 -12.40 8.41 -14.95
C ASN A 280 -11.47 8.76 -16.13
N ILE A 281 -11.39 7.89 -17.15
CA ILE A 281 -10.76 8.24 -18.43
C ILE A 281 -11.68 9.15 -19.24
N SER A 282 -12.98 8.83 -19.30
CA SER A 282 -13.99 9.55 -20.08
C SER A 282 -14.02 11.03 -19.77
N ILE A 283 -13.97 11.42 -18.49
CA ILE A 283 -13.94 12.83 -18.09
C ILE A 283 -12.79 13.61 -18.73
N GLN A 284 -11.57 13.04 -18.78
CA GLN A 284 -10.41 13.76 -19.32
C GLN A 284 -10.36 13.75 -20.84
N ILE A 285 -10.66 12.61 -21.48
CA ILE A 285 -10.66 12.52 -22.95
C ILE A 285 -11.81 13.29 -23.59
N SER A 286 -12.88 13.57 -22.84
CA SER A 286 -14.02 14.38 -23.29
C SER A 286 -13.62 15.80 -23.72
N GLY A 287 -12.38 16.22 -23.46
CA GLY A 287 -11.82 17.48 -23.95
C GLY A 287 -12.05 18.67 -23.02
N GLN A 288 -12.52 18.44 -21.79
CA GLN A 288 -12.70 19.48 -20.77
C GLN A 288 -11.41 20.29 -20.51
N GLY A 289 -10.24 19.64 -20.62
CA GLY A 289 -8.94 20.28 -20.45
C GLY A 289 -8.66 21.40 -21.46
N LEU A 290 -9.25 21.36 -22.66
CA LEU A 290 -9.15 22.43 -23.66
C LEU A 290 -9.76 23.72 -23.12
N PHE A 291 -10.95 23.65 -22.52
CA PHE A 291 -11.61 24.80 -21.93
C PHE A 291 -10.92 25.23 -20.64
N SER A 292 -10.68 24.30 -19.72
CA SER A 292 -10.15 24.61 -18.38
C SER A 292 -8.75 25.24 -18.41
N LYS A 293 -7.88 24.83 -19.33
CA LYS A 293 -6.48 25.29 -19.37
C LYS A 293 -6.19 26.28 -20.50
N TYR A 294 -6.83 26.12 -21.64
CA TYR A 294 -6.53 26.91 -22.84
C TYR A 294 -7.72 27.73 -23.34
N GLY A 295 -8.87 27.71 -22.64
CA GLY A 295 -10.09 28.34 -23.11
C GLY A 295 -9.96 29.85 -23.30
N THR A 296 -9.27 30.55 -22.40
CA THR A 296 -9.01 31.99 -22.53
C THR A 296 -8.10 32.31 -23.71
N ILE A 297 -7.12 31.46 -23.99
CA ILE A 297 -6.20 31.63 -25.12
C ILE A 297 -6.92 31.35 -26.44
N PHE A 298 -7.70 30.27 -26.50
CA PHE A 298 -8.55 29.95 -27.65
C PHE A 298 -9.52 31.08 -28.00
N LEU A 299 -10.15 31.69 -26.99
CA LEU A 299 -11.04 32.85 -27.18
C LEU A 299 -10.28 34.11 -27.62
N LYS A 300 -9.06 34.31 -27.12
CA LYS A 300 -8.19 35.40 -27.54
C LYS A 300 -7.78 35.27 -29.00
N ASP A 301 -7.42 34.07 -29.44
CA ASP A 301 -6.99 33.78 -30.81
C ASP A 301 -8.14 33.97 -31.83
N LEU A 302 -9.39 33.74 -31.39
CA LEU A 302 -10.58 34.02 -32.18
C LEU A 302 -10.82 35.53 -32.40
N HIS A 303 -10.12 36.42 -31.68
CA HIS A 303 -10.37 37.87 -31.63
C HIS A 303 -11.84 38.17 -31.24
N GLY A 304 -12.32 37.45 -30.23
CA GLY A 304 -13.68 37.54 -29.69
C GLY A 304 -13.82 38.53 -28.53
N PRO A 305 -14.87 38.37 -27.70
CA PRO A 305 -15.08 39.14 -26.47
C PRO A 305 -13.91 38.98 -25.48
N ASP A 306 -13.75 39.94 -24.56
CA ASP A 306 -12.66 39.96 -23.58
C ASP A 306 -12.54 38.62 -22.81
N PRO A 307 -11.40 37.89 -22.94
CA PRO A 307 -11.25 36.53 -22.40
C PRO A 307 -11.43 36.42 -20.89
N PHE A 308 -11.02 37.44 -20.12
CA PHE A 308 -11.17 37.47 -18.67
C PHE A 308 -12.62 37.66 -18.23
N GLN A 309 -13.37 38.53 -18.91
CA GLN A 309 -14.81 38.70 -18.67
C GLN A 309 -15.55 37.42 -18.99
N MET A 310 -15.23 36.78 -20.12
CA MET A 310 -15.82 35.50 -20.50
C MET A 310 -15.50 34.39 -19.50
N PHE A 311 -14.28 34.34 -18.95
CA PHE A 311 -13.92 33.38 -17.90
C PHE A 311 -14.74 33.57 -16.61
N LEU A 312 -14.91 34.82 -16.16
CA LEU A 312 -15.73 35.15 -14.99
C LEU A 312 -17.20 34.77 -15.20
N ILE A 313 -17.78 35.15 -16.36
CA ILE A 313 -19.14 34.79 -16.76
C ILE A 313 -19.30 33.27 -16.78
N ASN A 314 -18.36 32.55 -17.40
CA ASN A 314 -18.39 31.10 -17.48
C ASN A 314 -18.34 30.47 -16.08
N THR A 315 -17.53 30.98 -15.16
CA THR A 315 -17.43 30.43 -13.79
C THR A 315 -18.73 30.65 -13.00
N ALA A 316 -19.40 31.79 -13.19
CA ALA A 316 -20.72 32.03 -12.61
C ALA A 316 -21.80 31.10 -13.22
N LEU A 317 -21.82 30.94 -14.54
CA LEU A 317 -22.77 30.04 -15.22
C LEU A 317 -22.59 28.58 -14.80
N GLN A 318 -21.36 28.13 -14.54
CA GLN A 318 -21.09 26.78 -14.04
C GLN A 318 -21.78 26.50 -12.71
N ILE A 319 -21.85 27.49 -11.81
CA ILE A 319 -22.53 27.34 -10.51
C ILE A 319 -24.04 27.12 -10.72
N VAL A 320 -24.67 27.88 -11.63
CA VAL A 320 -26.09 27.71 -11.96
C VAL A 320 -26.34 26.32 -12.54
N VAL A 321 -25.51 25.90 -13.50
CA VAL A 321 -25.66 24.61 -14.18
C VAL A 321 -25.40 23.42 -13.26
N VAL A 322 -24.40 23.48 -12.38
CA VAL A 322 -24.15 22.39 -11.42
C VAL A 322 -25.26 22.29 -10.39
N LEU A 323 -25.86 23.39 -9.94
CA LEU A 323 -27.04 23.36 -9.05
C LEU A 323 -28.25 22.71 -9.75
N CYS A 324 -28.49 23.04 -11.02
CA CYS A 324 -29.51 22.37 -11.83
C CYS A 324 -29.22 20.87 -11.98
N ALA A 325 -27.96 20.50 -12.26
CA ALA A 325 -27.54 19.11 -12.39
C ALA A 325 -27.74 18.32 -11.08
N MET A 326 -27.37 18.91 -9.94
CA MET A 326 -27.56 18.34 -8.60
C MET A 326 -29.04 18.06 -8.30
N TYR A 327 -29.92 19.00 -8.61
CA TYR A 327 -31.36 18.79 -8.48
C TYR A 327 -31.87 17.64 -9.38
N MET A 328 -31.26 17.46 -10.55
CA MET A 328 -31.66 16.42 -11.51
C MET A 328 -31.12 15.02 -11.16
N PHE A 329 -30.01 14.87 -10.42
CA PHE A 329 -29.43 13.54 -10.11
C PHE A 329 -30.39 12.61 -9.39
N ASP A 330 -31.18 13.15 -8.47
CA ASP A 330 -32.11 12.37 -7.67
C ASP A 330 -33.53 12.40 -8.24
N ARG A 331 -33.81 13.21 -9.27
CA ARG A 331 -35.11 13.25 -9.97
C ARG A 331 -35.17 12.41 -11.24
N PHE A 332 -34.12 12.43 -12.06
CA PHE A 332 -34.06 11.69 -13.33
C PHE A 332 -33.11 10.50 -13.26
N GLY A 333 -32.13 10.53 -12.36
CA GLY A 333 -31.07 9.51 -12.26
C GLY A 333 -29.74 10.01 -12.81
N ARG A 334 -28.71 9.18 -12.65
CA ARG A 334 -27.33 9.52 -13.03
C ARG A 334 -27.11 9.32 -14.53
N ARG A 335 -27.66 8.24 -15.10
CA ARG A 335 -27.42 7.87 -16.51
C ARG A 335 -28.08 8.84 -17.52
N PRO A 336 -29.35 9.29 -17.35
CA PRO A 336 -29.96 10.24 -18.29
C PRO A 336 -29.24 11.58 -18.36
N ASN A 337 -28.84 12.15 -17.21
CA ASN A 337 -28.09 13.42 -17.18
C ASN A 337 -26.75 13.30 -17.90
N LEU A 338 -26.05 12.18 -17.73
CA LEU A 338 -24.79 11.91 -18.41
C LEU A 338 -24.97 11.80 -19.94
N ILE A 339 -26.04 11.16 -20.40
CA ILE A 339 -26.37 11.02 -21.83
C ILE A 339 -26.71 12.38 -22.43
N ILE A 340 -27.56 13.17 -21.77
CA ILE A 340 -27.93 14.52 -22.22
C ILE A 340 -26.68 15.40 -22.33
N GLY A 341 -25.86 15.45 -21.26
CA GLY A 341 -24.61 16.22 -21.24
C GLY A 341 -23.67 15.80 -22.36
N SER A 342 -23.42 14.49 -22.53
CA SER A 342 -22.52 13.98 -23.58
C SER A 342 -23.05 14.20 -24.99
N THR A 343 -24.36 14.17 -25.19
CA THR A 343 -24.99 14.43 -26.50
C THR A 343 -24.81 15.89 -26.91
N VAL A 344 -25.11 16.83 -26.01
CA VAL A 344 -24.91 18.26 -26.25
C VAL A 344 -23.42 18.56 -26.46
N GLN A 345 -22.54 17.94 -25.66
CA GLN A 345 -21.10 18.07 -25.78
C GLN A 345 -20.58 17.63 -27.16
N SER A 346 -20.99 16.44 -27.63
CA SER A 346 -20.62 15.92 -28.95
C SER A 346 -21.16 16.80 -30.08
N ALA A 347 -22.41 17.24 -29.99
CA ALA A 347 -23.03 18.13 -30.98
C ALA A 347 -22.31 19.48 -31.06
N CYS A 348 -21.95 20.07 -29.92
CA CYS A 348 -21.19 21.32 -29.87
C CYS A 348 -19.80 21.16 -30.51
N TYR A 349 -19.10 20.06 -30.29
CA TYR A 349 -17.81 19.84 -30.95
C TYR A 349 -17.91 19.66 -32.46
N PHE A 350 -18.92 18.94 -32.95
CA PHE A 350 -19.18 18.87 -34.39
C PHE A 350 -19.49 20.26 -34.97
N ALA A 351 -20.28 21.07 -34.25
CA ALA A 351 -20.61 22.43 -34.68
C ALA A 351 -19.38 23.36 -34.65
N ILE A 352 -18.55 23.31 -33.60
CA ILE A 352 -17.30 24.09 -33.50
C ILE A 352 -16.32 23.69 -34.61
N GLY A 353 -16.14 22.38 -34.84
CA GLY A 353 -15.32 21.87 -35.93
C GLY A 353 -15.83 22.34 -37.30
N GLY A 354 -17.15 22.23 -37.52
CA GLY A 354 -17.82 22.67 -38.74
C GLY A 354 -17.65 24.18 -39.01
N LEU A 355 -17.90 25.03 -38.01
CA LEU A 355 -17.68 26.47 -38.12
C LEU A 355 -16.19 26.82 -38.30
N GLY A 356 -15.29 26.02 -37.74
CA GLY A 356 -13.84 26.15 -37.91
C GLY A 356 -13.31 25.77 -39.30
N THR A 357 -14.14 25.25 -40.20
CA THR A 357 -13.75 25.00 -41.60
C THR A 357 -13.69 26.27 -42.46
N ARG A 358 -14.36 27.35 -42.04
CA ARG A 358 -14.34 28.63 -42.75
C ARG A 358 -12.99 29.33 -42.56
N SER A 359 -12.30 29.61 -43.66
CA SER A 359 -10.98 30.22 -43.67
C SER A 359 -10.94 31.64 -43.09
N ASP A 360 -12.02 32.41 -43.25
CA ASP A 360 -12.19 33.74 -42.65
C ASP A 360 -13.53 33.84 -41.89
N PRO A 361 -13.55 33.52 -40.58
CA PRO A 361 -14.77 33.55 -39.81
C PRO A 361 -15.19 35.01 -39.57
N GLY A 362 -16.27 35.45 -40.23
CA GLY A 362 -16.91 36.74 -39.93
C GLY A 362 -17.30 36.86 -38.45
N LYS A 363 -17.55 38.09 -37.98
CA LYS A 363 -17.85 38.40 -36.56
C LYS A 363 -18.93 37.47 -35.97
N GLY A 364 -20.00 37.19 -36.73
CA GLY A 364 -21.06 36.28 -36.30
C GLY A 364 -20.59 34.83 -36.08
N THR A 365 -19.69 34.31 -36.93
CA THR A 365 -19.11 32.98 -36.78
C THR A 365 -18.20 32.90 -35.55
N LYS A 366 -17.39 33.94 -35.28
CA LYS A 366 -16.53 34.01 -34.07
C LYS A 366 -17.35 34.01 -32.77
N ILE A 367 -18.44 34.80 -32.74
CA ILE A 367 -19.39 34.81 -31.63
C ILE A 367 -20.05 33.43 -31.48
N GLY A 368 -20.46 32.81 -32.59
CA GLY A 368 -21.03 31.46 -32.60
C GLY A 368 -20.09 30.39 -32.04
N ILE A 369 -18.82 30.40 -32.44
CA ILE A 369 -17.80 29.49 -31.90
C ILE A 369 -17.62 29.72 -30.39
N THR A 370 -17.57 30.98 -29.96
CA THR A 370 -17.44 31.35 -28.54
C THR A 370 -18.64 30.85 -27.72
N ALA A 371 -19.86 31.08 -28.20
CA ALA A 371 -21.09 30.63 -27.56
C ALA A 371 -21.16 29.11 -27.46
N LEU A 372 -20.86 28.40 -28.56
CA LEU A 372 -20.82 26.93 -28.57
C LEU A 372 -19.73 26.37 -27.66
N PHE A 373 -18.59 27.05 -27.52
CA PHE A 373 -17.52 26.66 -26.62
C PHE A 373 -17.93 26.79 -25.15
N THR A 374 -18.70 27.83 -24.80
CA THR A 374 -19.35 27.94 -23.48
C THR A 374 -20.40 26.85 -23.27
N VAL A 375 -21.32 26.65 -24.22
CA VAL A 375 -22.39 25.63 -24.12
C VAL A 375 -21.80 24.22 -23.99
N PHE A 376 -20.75 23.92 -24.75
CA PHE A 376 -19.97 22.69 -24.63
C PHE A 376 -19.53 22.44 -23.18
N TYR A 377 -18.92 23.45 -22.55
CA TYR A 377 -18.39 23.30 -21.21
C TYR A 377 -19.48 23.25 -20.15
N LEU A 378 -20.58 23.99 -20.33
CA LEU A 378 -21.76 23.87 -19.47
C LEU A 378 -22.39 22.49 -19.57
N ALA A 379 -22.45 21.89 -20.76
CA ALA A 379 -22.92 20.51 -20.95
C ALA A 379 -22.02 19.49 -20.24
N PHE A 380 -20.71 19.72 -20.24
CA PHE A 380 -19.75 18.93 -19.45
C PHE A 380 -20.01 19.04 -17.94
N VAL A 381 -20.28 20.25 -17.44
CA VAL A 381 -20.62 20.50 -16.02
C VAL A 381 -21.97 19.89 -15.64
N PHE A 382 -22.93 19.87 -16.55
CA PHE A 382 -24.22 19.24 -16.36
C PHE A 382 -24.14 17.71 -16.29
N GLY A 383 -23.23 17.12 -17.07
CA GLY A 383 -23.03 15.67 -17.18
C GLY A 383 -21.83 15.16 -16.39
N TRP A 384 -20.68 15.04 -17.06
CA TRP A 384 -19.51 14.31 -16.57
C TRP A 384 -18.94 14.84 -15.25
N ALA A 385 -18.86 16.15 -15.04
CA ALA A 385 -18.12 16.74 -13.92
C ALA A 385 -18.63 16.33 -12.52
N PRO A 386 -19.93 16.36 -12.21
CA PRO A 386 -20.44 15.86 -10.93
C PRO A 386 -20.65 14.34 -10.92
N ILE A 387 -21.11 13.77 -12.04
CA ILE A 387 -21.56 12.36 -12.09
C ILE A 387 -20.38 11.39 -11.94
N TYR A 388 -19.18 11.71 -12.44
CA TYR A 388 -18.05 10.78 -12.30
C TYR A 388 -17.63 10.59 -10.83
N HIS A 389 -17.68 11.64 -10.01
CA HIS A 389 -17.39 11.53 -8.57
C HIS A 389 -18.39 10.59 -7.89
N ILE A 390 -19.68 10.75 -8.24
CA ILE A 390 -20.76 9.89 -7.75
C ILE A 390 -20.52 8.44 -8.17
N LEU A 391 -20.33 8.16 -9.46
CA LEU A 391 -20.11 6.80 -9.97
C LEU A 391 -18.86 6.13 -9.40
N THR A 392 -17.76 6.88 -9.23
CA THR A 392 -16.50 6.39 -8.67
C THR A 392 -16.66 6.02 -7.19
N SER A 393 -17.60 6.65 -6.49
CA SER A 393 -17.91 6.34 -5.08
C SER A 393 -18.97 5.24 -4.90
N GLU A 394 -19.96 5.15 -5.79
CA GLU A 394 -21.12 4.25 -5.67
C GLU A 394 -20.86 2.83 -6.23
N ILE A 395 -20.09 2.69 -7.31
CA ILE A 395 -19.91 1.39 -8.01
C ILE A 395 -18.97 0.41 -7.28
N PRO A 396 -17.82 0.83 -6.70
CA PRO A 396 -16.94 -0.09 -6.00
C PRO A 396 -17.61 -0.77 -4.81
N SER A 397 -17.33 -2.07 -4.63
CA SER A 397 -17.75 -2.79 -3.41
C SER A 397 -17.10 -2.18 -2.18
N SER A 398 -17.77 -2.20 -1.02
CA SER A 398 -17.25 -1.63 0.23
C SER A 398 -15.84 -2.14 0.59
N ARG A 399 -15.50 -3.40 0.25
CA ARG A 399 -14.16 -3.98 0.45
C ARG A 399 -13.08 -3.39 -0.46
N MET A 400 -13.45 -3.06 -1.70
CA MET A 400 -12.51 -2.61 -2.73
C MET A 400 -12.58 -1.12 -2.99
N ARG A 401 -13.51 -0.39 -2.36
CA ARG A 401 -13.74 1.04 -2.56
C ARG A 401 -12.46 1.84 -2.49
N ASP A 402 -11.72 1.77 -1.38
CA ASP A 402 -10.48 2.53 -1.21
C ASP A 402 -9.45 2.23 -2.32
N VAL A 403 -9.29 0.96 -2.71
CA VAL A 403 -8.30 0.53 -3.72
C VAL A 403 -8.74 0.93 -5.13
N THR A 404 -9.97 0.60 -5.52
CA THR A 404 -10.53 0.93 -6.84
C THR A 404 -10.59 2.43 -7.04
N TYR A 405 -10.98 3.19 -6.00
CA TYR A 405 -11.00 4.65 -6.03
C TYR A 405 -9.58 5.19 -6.24
N THR A 406 -8.61 4.76 -5.43
CA THR A 406 -7.20 5.20 -5.55
C THR A 406 -6.64 4.91 -6.94
N VAL A 407 -6.87 3.71 -7.48
CA VAL A 407 -6.39 3.34 -8.82
C VAL A 407 -7.09 4.16 -9.90
N ALA A 408 -8.40 4.36 -9.79
CA ALA A 408 -9.16 5.15 -10.74
C ALA A 408 -8.70 6.61 -10.75
N SER A 409 -8.57 7.24 -9.58
CA SER A 409 -8.03 8.61 -9.45
C SER A 409 -6.62 8.74 -9.98
N PHE A 410 -5.75 7.75 -9.76
CA PHE A 410 -4.40 7.75 -10.33
C PHE A 410 -4.45 7.75 -11.86
N ILE A 411 -5.33 6.92 -12.45
CA ILE A 411 -5.55 6.89 -13.89
C ILE A 411 -6.13 8.22 -14.40
N THR A 412 -7.00 8.88 -13.62
CA THR A 412 -7.53 10.22 -13.94
C THR A 412 -6.41 11.25 -14.03
N VAL A 413 -5.49 11.25 -13.06
CA VAL A 413 -4.33 12.17 -13.04
C VAL A 413 -3.41 11.91 -14.23
N VAL A 414 -3.12 10.64 -14.53
CA VAL A 414 -2.31 10.26 -15.70
C VAL A 414 -3.01 10.68 -17.00
N SER A 415 -4.32 10.45 -17.11
CA SER A 415 -5.11 10.85 -18.29
C SER A 415 -5.13 12.37 -18.43
N GLN A 416 -5.22 13.10 -17.32
CA GLN A 416 -5.16 14.57 -17.29
C GLN A 416 -3.83 15.08 -17.84
N PHE A 417 -2.73 14.47 -17.39
CA PHE A 417 -1.39 14.80 -17.87
C PHE A 417 -1.28 14.57 -19.37
N VAL A 418 -1.70 13.39 -19.86
CA VAL A 418 -1.66 13.03 -21.29
C VAL A 418 -2.48 14.01 -22.14
N VAL A 419 -3.73 14.27 -21.76
CA VAL A 419 -4.61 15.19 -22.51
C VAL A 419 -4.05 16.62 -22.50
N SER A 420 -3.62 17.11 -21.33
CA SER A 420 -3.05 18.46 -21.19
C SER A 420 -1.76 18.63 -22.00
N PHE A 421 -0.97 17.57 -22.12
CA PHE A 421 0.25 17.53 -22.91
C PHE A 421 -0.04 17.56 -24.43
N CYS A 422 -1.07 16.84 -24.88
CA CYS A 422 -1.41 16.76 -26.30
C CYS A 422 -2.06 18.05 -26.86
N ILE A 423 -2.84 18.79 -26.06
CA ILE A 423 -3.65 19.93 -26.55
C ILE A 423 -2.81 21.00 -27.30
N PRO A 424 -1.67 21.50 -26.79
CA PRO A 424 -0.88 22.51 -27.50
C PRO A 424 -0.38 22.07 -28.88
N TYR A 425 0.00 20.80 -29.04
CA TYR A 425 0.43 20.23 -30.32
C TYR A 425 -0.71 20.14 -31.33
N LEU A 426 -1.95 20.05 -30.85
CA LEU A 426 -3.13 20.09 -31.71
C LEU A 426 -3.48 21.54 -32.10
N LEU A 427 -3.35 22.49 -31.17
CA LEU A 427 -3.84 23.85 -31.36
C LEU A 427 -2.90 24.75 -32.18
N TYR A 428 -1.57 24.67 -31.94
CA TYR A 428 -0.61 25.66 -32.46
C TYR A 428 0.34 25.10 -33.54
N ALA A 429 0.82 25.99 -34.41
CA ALA A 429 1.91 25.73 -35.36
C ALA A 429 3.27 25.56 -34.63
N PRO A 430 4.22 24.75 -35.13
CA PRO A 430 4.27 24.11 -36.46
C PRO A 430 3.64 22.72 -36.54
N TYR A 431 2.88 22.28 -35.53
CA TYR A 431 2.33 20.93 -35.47
C TYR A 431 1.01 20.83 -36.26
N ALA A 432 -0.13 20.59 -35.61
CA ALA A 432 -1.39 20.40 -36.32
C ALA A 432 -2.09 21.72 -36.70
N ASN A 433 -1.83 22.82 -35.96
CA ASN A 433 -2.43 24.13 -36.17
C ASN A 433 -3.95 24.09 -36.45
N LEU A 434 -4.67 23.26 -35.69
CA LEU A 434 -6.08 22.98 -35.98
C LEU A 434 -6.98 24.17 -35.66
N GLY A 435 -6.58 25.10 -34.77
CA GLY A 435 -7.44 26.19 -34.34
C GLY A 435 -8.82 25.67 -33.89
N ALA A 436 -9.90 26.26 -34.42
CA ALA A 436 -11.27 25.81 -34.17
C ALA A 436 -11.60 24.41 -34.75
N LYS A 437 -10.83 23.91 -35.73
CA LYS A 437 -10.98 22.55 -36.29
C LYS A 437 -10.66 21.46 -35.26
N ILE A 438 -10.10 21.80 -34.11
CA ILE A 438 -9.89 20.89 -32.98
C ILE A 438 -11.19 20.21 -32.53
N GLY A 439 -12.35 20.83 -32.81
CA GLY A 439 -13.66 20.22 -32.61
C GLY A 439 -13.82 18.89 -33.35
N PHE A 440 -13.22 18.69 -34.53
CA PHE A 440 -13.26 17.40 -35.23
C PHE A 440 -12.39 16.31 -34.60
N VAL A 441 -11.41 16.67 -33.78
CA VAL A 441 -10.61 15.70 -33.02
C VAL A 441 -11.37 15.25 -31.78
N PHE A 442 -11.96 16.19 -31.05
CA PHE A 442 -12.70 15.87 -29.83
C PHE A 442 -14.14 15.41 -30.07
N ALA A 443 -14.76 15.70 -31.22
CA ALA A 443 -16.13 15.25 -31.51
C ALA A 443 -16.27 13.71 -31.52
N PRO A 444 -15.45 12.93 -32.26
CA PRO A 444 -15.51 11.47 -32.20
C PRO A 444 -15.19 10.92 -30.81
N ILE A 445 -14.26 11.55 -30.08
CA ILE A 445 -13.88 11.13 -28.73
C ILE A 445 -15.05 11.37 -27.76
N ALA A 446 -15.69 12.54 -27.82
CA ALA A 446 -16.88 12.84 -27.04
C ALA A 446 -18.04 11.89 -27.41
N PHE A 447 -18.19 11.54 -28.68
CA PHE A 447 -19.15 10.53 -29.12
C PHE A 447 -18.85 9.13 -28.55
N LEU A 448 -17.58 8.74 -28.46
CA LEU A 448 -17.18 7.50 -27.77
C LEU A 448 -17.52 7.54 -26.27
N THR A 449 -17.37 8.69 -25.61
CA THR A 449 -17.81 8.85 -24.21
C THR A 449 -19.33 8.75 -24.07
N LEU A 450 -20.11 9.23 -25.06
CA LEU A 450 -21.55 9.05 -25.12
C LEU A 450 -21.92 7.56 -25.27
N ILE A 451 -21.25 6.81 -26.15
CA ILE A 451 -21.45 5.36 -26.29
C ILE A 451 -21.16 4.65 -24.97
N PHE A 452 -20.08 5.03 -24.28
CA PHE A 452 -19.74 4.50 -22.96
C PHE A 452 -20.80 4.86 -21.90
N ALA A 453 -21.34 6.08 -21.91
CA ALA A 453 -22.44 6.48 -21.02
C ALA A 453 -23.73 5.67 -21.26
N ILE A 454 -24.07 5.37 -22.53
CA ILE A 454 -25.26 4.59 -22.87
C ILE A 454 -25.10 3.12 -22.47
N PHE A 455 -23.91 2.53 -22.67
CA PHE A 455 -23.74 1.08 -22.57
C PHE A 455 -22.96 0.59 -21.34
N GLY A 456 -22.05 1.39 -20.81
CA GLY A 456 -21.15 1.03 -19.72
C GLY A 456 -21.61 1.48 -18.34
N VAL A 457 -22.39 2.57 -18.24
CA VAL A 457 -22.76 3.19 -16.96
C VAL A 457 -24.09 2.64 -16.42
N PRO A 458 -24.14 2.12 -15.17
CA PRO A 458 -25.39 1.72 -14.50
C PRO A 458 -26.20 2.92 -14.04
N GLU A 459 -27.50 2.70 -13.89
CA GLU A 459 -28.33 3.59 -13.08
C GLU A 459 -28.26 3.13 -11.62
N CYS A 460 -27.73 4.00 -10.74
CA CYS A 460 -27.50 3.71 -9.32
C CYS A 460 -28.44 4.50 -8.39
N ARG A 461 -29.40 5.24 -8.97
CA ARG A 461 -30.33 6.09 -8.21
C ARG A 461 -31.08 5.30 -7.13
N SER A 462 -31.09 5.86 -5.92
CA SER A 462 -31.84 5.39 -4.76
C SER A 462 -31.47 4.00 -4.22
N PHE A 463 -30.46 3.33 -4.79
CA PHE A 463 -29.98 2.07 -4.25
C PHE A 463 -29.00 2.25 -3.09
N SER A 464 -29.07 1.39 -2.08
CA SER A 464 -28.01 1.26 -1.09
C SER A 464 -26.72 0.75 -1.75
N LEU A 465 -25.55 0.99 -1.12
CA LEU A 465 -24.28 0.50 -1.72
C LEU A 465 -24.25 -1.04 -1.69
N GLU A 466 -25.00 -1.62 -0.77
CA GLU A 466 -25.20 -3.02 -0.50
C GLU A 466 -26.11 -3.66 -1.57
N GLU A 467 -27.21 -3.00 -1.96
CA GLU A 467 -28.05 -3.40 -3.09
C GLU A 467 -27.31 -3.35 -4.42
N ILE A 468 -26.53 -2.29 -4.67
CA ILE A 468 -25.65 -2.21 -5.85
C ILE A 468 -24.70 -3.41 -5.85
N ASP A 469 -24.13 -3.76 -4.69
CA ASP A 469 -23.26 -4.91 -4.56
C ASP A 469 -23.98 -6.22 -4.94
N HIS A 470 -25.20 -6.39 -4.43
CA HIS A 470 -26.07 -7.53 -4.70
C HIS A 470 -26.40 -7.68 -6.20
N LEU A 471 -26.82 -6.61 -6.87
CA LEU A 471 -27.14 -6.62 -8.31
C LEU A 471 -25.94 -7.06 -9.17
N PHE A 472 -24.75 -6.62 -8.79
CA PHE A 472 -23.52 -7.05 -9.45
C PHE A 472 -23.17 -8.51 -9.13
N ARG A 473 -23.40 -9.01 -7.91
CA ARG A 473 -23.18 -10.42 -7.54
C ARG A 473 -24.12 -11.36 -8.31
N GLN A 474 -25.37 -10.96 -8.49
CA GLN A 474 -26.35 -11.64 -9.36
C GLN A 474 -26.01 -11.54 -10.85
N LYS A 475 -24.92 -10.85 -11.22
CA LYS A 475 -24.44 -10.66 -12.61
C LYS A 475 -25.48 -10.02 -13.54
N ILE A 476 -26.39 -9.22 -13.00
CA ILE A 476 -27.41 -8.52 -13.80
C ILE A 476 -26.70 -7.58 -14.80
N PRO A 477 -27.19 -7.50 -16.05
CA PRO A 477 -26.64 -6.55 -17.02
C PRO A 477 -26.83 -5.11 -16.53
N VAL A 478 -25.79 -4.30 -16.68
CA VAL A 478 -25.68 -2.94 -16.13
C VAL A 478 -26.84 -2.02 -16.55
N ARG A 479 -27.39 -2.23 -17.75
CA ARG A 479 -28.52 -1.47 -18.31
C ARG A 479 -29.86 -1.78 -17.65
N HIS A 480 -29.99 -2.95 -17.03
CA HIS A 480 -31.22 -3.44 -16.42
C HIS A 480 -31.36 -3.04 -14.94
N PHE A 481 -30.37 -2.36 -14.36
CA PHE A 481 -30.44 -1.91 -12.97
C PHE A 481 -31.65 -1.00 -12.73
N SER A 482 -32.02 -0.19 -13.72
CA SER A 482 -33.21 0.67 -13.68
C SER A 482 -34.55 -0.07 -13.57
N LYS A 483 -34.60 -1.40 -13.78
CA LYS A 483 -35.83 -2.19 -13.65
C LYS A 483 -36.14 -2.57 -12.20
N TYR A 484 -35.14 -2.55 -11.33
CA TYR A 484 -35.29 -2.91 -9.92
C TYR A 484 -35.62 -1.67 -9.09
N LYS A 485 -36.35 -1.83 -7.99
CA LYS A 485 -36.64 -0.77 -7.02
C LYS A 485 -35.93 -1.06 -5.70
N HIS A 486 -35.57 0.01 -4.98
CA HIS A 486 -35.03 -0.05 -3.64
C HIS A 486 -35.96 -0.87 -2.71
N GLY A 487 -35.39 -1.74 -1.88
CA GLY A 487 -36.10 -2.65 -0.97
C GLY A 487 -36.60 -3.95 -1.58
N GLN A 488 -36.47 -4.17 -2.90
CA GLN A 488 -36.91 -5.41 -3.57
C GLN A 488 -35.76 -6.38 -3.91
N ILE A 489 -34.52 -6.02 -3.55
CA ILE A 489 -33.30 -6.66 -4.07
C ILE A 489 -32.67 -7.60 -3.04
N LEU A 490 -32.88 -7.36 -1.75
CA LEU A 490 -32.32 -8.16 -0.68
C LEU A 490 -33.32 -9.28 -0.30
N PRO A 491 -32.94 -10.57 -0.37
CA PRO A 491 -33.76 -11.65 0.18
C PRO A 491 -33.75 -11.57 1.71
N GLU A 492 -34.93 -11.60 2.35
CA GLU A 492 -35.10 -11.67 3.81
C GLU A 492 -34.23 -12.77 4.45
N GLU A 493 -34.06 -13.91 3.76
CA GLU A 493 -33.29 -15.08 4.20
C GLU A 493 -31.82 -14.79 4.54
N THR A 494 -31.20 -13.80 3.90
CA THR A 494 -29.77 -13.52 4.11
C THR A 494 -29.47 -12.93 5.49
N THR A 495 -30.45 -12.26 6.10
CA THR A 495 -30.29 -11.57 7.39
C THR A 495 -30.38 -12.55 8.55
N GLU A 496 -31.30 -13.52 8.47
CA GLU A 496 -31.51 -14.55 9.49
C GLU A 496 -30.45 -15.65 9.45
N GLU A 497 -30.05 -16.14 8.28
CA GLU A 497 -28.99 -17.16 8.17
C GLU A 497 -27.61 -16.63 8.62
N ILE A 498 -27.34 -15.34 8.40
CA ILE A 498 -26.10 -14.68 8.86
C ILE A 498 -26.16 -14.40 10.36
N ALA A 499 -27.32 -14.04 10.91
CA ALA A 499 -27.53 -13.90 12.35
C ALA A 499 -27.39 -15.25 13.08
N GLN A 500 -27.94 -16.33 12.54
CA GLN A 500 -27.78 -17.69 13.08
C GLN A 500 -26.32 -18.16 13.04
N LYS A 501 -25.59 -17.90 11.95
CA LYS A 501 -24.16 -18.23 11.85
C LYS A 501 -23.25 -17.41 12.76
N MET A 502 -23.67 -16.20 13.17
CA MET A 502 -22.93 -15.41 14.16
C MET A 502 -23.27 -15.78 15.62
N GLY A 503 -24.40 -16.46 15.86
CA GLY A 503 -24.79 -16.97 17.18
C GLY A 503 -24.02 -18.22 17.65
N GLU A 504 -23.28 -18.90 16.78
CA GLU A 504 -22.53 -20.14 17.10
C GLU A 504 -21.01 -19.94 17.30
N GLY A 505 -20.52 -18.69 17.28
CA GLY A 505 -19.13 -18.35 17.67
C GLY A 505 -18.98 -18.15 19.19
N PRO A 506 -17.78 -18.28 19.78
CA PRO A 506 -17.63 -18.21 21.23
C PRO A 506 -18.09 -16.84 21.72
N SER A 507 -19.16 -16.85 22.51
CA SER A 507 -19.75 -15.70 23.17
C SER A 507 -18.69 -14.98 24.00
N VAL A 508 -18.25 -13.83 23.52
CA VAL A 508 -17.51 -12.86 24.32
C VAL A 508 -18.53 -12.27 25.30
N GLN A 509 -18.49 -12.73 26.55
CA GLN A 509 -19.25 -12.14 27.64
C GLN A 509 -18.86 -10.66 27.77
N LEU A 510 -19.76 -9.77 27.35
CA LEU A 510 -19.74 -8.37 27.74
C LEU A 510 -20.07 -8.32 29.23
N LYS A 511 -19.04 -8.14 30.06
CA LYS A 511 -19.19 -7.89 31.49
C LYS A 511 -19.63 -6.45 31.65
N GLU A 512 -20.93 -6.22 31.81
CA GLU A 512 -21.48 -4.93 32.21
C GLU A 512 -20.84 -4.49 33.54
N CYS A 513 -20.22 -3.31 33.52
CA CYS A 513 -19.70 -2.66 34.71
C CYS A 513 -20.81 -1.74 35.25
N PRO A 514 -21.36 -1.95 36.46
CA PRO A 514 -22.42 -1.10 36.96
C PRO A 514 -21.84 0.27 37.34
N THR A 515 -22.25 1.29 36.60
CA THR A 515 -22.06 2.71 36.95
C THR A 515 -22.70 3.01 38.30
N ARG A 516 -21.86 3.29 39.31
CA ARG A 516 -22.24 3.85 40.61
C ARG A 516 -22.90 5.22 40.40
N LYS A 517 -24.20 5.33 40.66
CA LYS A 517 -24.87 6.61 40.96
C LYS A 517 -24.79 6.85 42.47
N ALA A 518 -24.45 8.08 42.82
CA ALA A 518 -24.34 8.60 44.18
C ALA A 518 -25.71 9.01 44.72
N THR A 519 -26.02 8.60 45.97
CA THR A 519 -27.00 9.18 46.93
C THR A 519 -26.85 8.34 48.21
N LEU A 520 -26.11 8.73 49.26
CA LEU A 520 -26.42 9.66 50.39
C LEU A 520 -27.60 9.20 51.28
N PHE A 521 -27.30 9.06 52.59
CA PHE A 521 -28.15 8.74 53.75
C PHE A 521 -28.60 7.27 53.88
N SER A 522 -28.60 6.60 55.03
CA SER A 522 -28.18 6.81 56.43
C SER A 522 -28.69 5.56 57.18
N ASP A 523 -27.92 5.02 58.15
CA ASP A 523 -28.39 4.35 59.39
C ASP A 523 -29.20 3.03 59.21
N ASP A 524 -29.08 1.93 59.95
CA ASP A 524 -28.47 1.54 61.23
C ASP A 524 -28.51 -0.02 61.32
N GLU A 525 -27.65 -0.57 62.18
CA GLU A 525 -27.83 -1.75 63.06
C GLU A 525 -27.97 -3.20 62.52
N ASP A 526 -26.86 -3.95 62.70
CA ASP A 526 -26.67 -5.14 63.56
C ASP A 526 -27.54 -6.42 63.49
N GLU A 527 -26.80 -7.55 63.43
CA GLU A 527 -26.99 -8.85 64.13
C GLU A 527 -28.30 -9.65 63.88
N ASP A 528 -28.35 -10.98 63.84
CA ASP A 528 -27.41 -12.09 63.88
C ASP A 528 -28.21 -13.35 63.44
N ASP A 529 -27.46 -14.35 62.99
CA ASP A 529 -27.73 -15.78 63.05
C ASP A 529 -28.85 -16.47 62.22
N GLY A 530 -28.50 -17.66 61.74
CA GLY A 530 -29.48 -18.74 61.54
C GLY A 530 -29.73 -19.23 60.12
N THR A 531 -29.00 -20.28 59.76
CA THR A 531 -29.47 -21.49 59.05
C THR A 531 -29.37 -21.62 57.51
N SER A 532 -28.60 -22.66 57.13
CA SER A 532 -28.82 -23.60 56.02
C SER A 532 -28.29 -23.28 54.61
N MET A 533 -27.14 -23.87 54.22
CA MET A 533 -27.00 -24.86 53.11
C MET A 533 -25.51 -25.17 52.78
N PRO A 534 -25.20 -26.36 52.20
CA PRO A 534 -23.93 -27.09 52.40
C PRO A 534 -22.90 -27.00 51.24
N PRO A 535 -21.67 -27.56 51.40
CA PRO A 535 -20.64 -27.65 50.36
C PRO A 535 -20.53 -29.06 49.72
N VAL A 536 -20.62 -29.20 48.39
CA VAL A 536 -20.51 -30.46 47.60
C VAL A 536 -20.26 -30.07 46.12
N ALA A 537 -19.52 -30.71 45.22
CA ALA A 537 -18.47 -31.73 45.19
C ALA A 537 -17.93 -31.80 43.74
N ALA A 538 -16.76 -32.42 43.57
CA ALA A 538 -16.28 -32.96 42.30
C ALA A 538 -17.16 -34.13 41.81
N GLN A 539 -17.41 -34.21 40.49
CA GLN A 539 -17.88 -35.37 39.68
C GLN A 539 -18.36 -34.78 38.33
N SER A 540 -18.28 -35.38 37.14
CA SER A 540 -17.80 -36.67 36.66
C SER A 540 -17.92 -36.68 35.13
N LEU A 541 -17.12 -37.53 34.49
CA LEU A 541 -17.12 -37.88 33.07
C LEU A 541 -18.40 -38.61 32.61
N ARG A 542 -18.63 -38.51 31.28
CA ARG A 542 -19.30 -39.45 30.34
C ARG A 542 -20.65 -39.00 29.78
N ARG A 543 -20.67 -38.84 28.44
CA ARG A 543 -21.63 -39.51 27.53
C ARG A 543 -21.17 -39.32 26.08
N LEU A 544 -20.90 -40.44 25.39
CA LEU A 544 -21.33 -40.81 24.03
C LEU A 544 -20.36 -41.85 23.47
N THR A 545 -20.69 -43.13 23.70
CA THR A 545 -20.11 -44.31 23.05
C THR A 545 -21.22 -45.05 22.34
N HIS A 546 -21.07 -45.34 21.04
CA HIS A 546 -21.64 -46.52 20.38
C HIS A 546 -20.91 -46.74 19.05
N LEU A 547 -20.14 -47.83 18.95
CA LEU A 547 -20.22 -48.90 17.94
C LEU A 547 -18.89 -49.71 17.89
N PRO A 548 -18.93 -51.04 17.66
CA PRO A 548 -17.99 -51.99 18.26
C PRO A 548 -17.05 -52.70 17.27
N ALA A 549 -15.94 -53.19 17.84
CA ALA A 549 -15.21 -54.45 17.62
C ALA A 549 -15.00 -55.00 16.19
N THR A 550 -13.77 -55.44 15.87
CA THR A 550 -13.38 -56.87 15.95
C THR A 550 -12.04 -57.20 15.21
N TRP A 551 -11.37 -58.24 15.70
CA TRP A 551 -10.29 -59.09 15.13
C TRP A 551 -8.85 -58.53 15.00
N ALA A 552 -7.75 -59.26 15.22
CA ALA A 552 -7.31 -60.29 16.18
C ALA A 552 -5.93 -60.86 15.70
N TYR A 553 -5.01 -61.05 16.66
CA TYR A 553 -3.83 -61.94 16.75
C TYR A 553 -2.48 -61.73 15.99
N PRO A 554 -1.34 -62.15 16.62
CA PRO A 554 0.04 -61.77 16.29
C PRO A 554 0.96 -62.95 15.88
N ALA A 555 2.28 -62.64 15.83
CA ALA A 555 3.47 -63.51 15.89
C ALA A 555 3.98 -64.14 14.57
N HIS A 556 5.23 -63.81 14.18
CA HIS A 556 6.42 -64.65 14.40
C HIS A 556 7.67 -64.10 13.68
N LEU A 557 8.82 -64.44 14.26
CA LEU A 557 10.22 -64.18 13.90
C LEU A 557 10.59 -64.36 12.40
N VAL A 558 11.66 -63.68 11.97
CA VAL A 558 12.93 -64.31 11.49
C VAL A 558 13.92 -63.22 11.01
N ALA A 559 15.20 -63.44 11.34
CA ALA A 559 16.35 -62.56 11.15
C ALA A 559 16.82 -62.43 9.68
N GLY A 560 17.45 -61.29 9.35
CA GLY A 560 18.11 -61.09 8.06
C GLY A 560 19.05 -59.87 8.04
N ARG A 561 20.36 -60.18 8.06
CA ARG A 561 21.59 -59.37 7.89
C ARG A 561 21.56 -57.98 7.19
N ARG A 562 22.44 -57.12 7.74
CA ARG A 562 23.01 -55.86 7.19
C ARG A 562 23.57 -55.99 5.77
N VAL A 563 23.41 -54.95 4.94
CA VAL A 563 24.43 -54.40 4.02
C VAL A 563 24.11 -52.92 3.73
N GLY A 564 25.10 -52.01 3.81
CA GLY A 564 25.09 -50.70 3.14
C GLY A 564 24.86 -49.48 4.04
N GLY A 565 25.92 -48.73 4.34
CA GLY A 565 25.89 -47.58 5.26
C GLY A 565 25.34 -46.29 4.64
N TYR A 566 24.28 -45.74 5.26
CA TYR A 566 23.95 -44.33 5.26
C TYR A 566 23.40 -43.97 6.65
N LYS A 567 23.97 -42.96 7.30
CA LYS A 567 23.59 -42.51 8.66
C LYS A 567 22.31 -41.67 8.57
N TYR A 568 21.24 -42.14 9.21
CA TYR A 568 19.98 -41.41 9.35
C TYR A 568 20.10 -40.36 10.46
N ILE A 569 19.71 -39.11 10.18
CA ILE A 569 19.51 -38.08 11.21
C ILE A 569 18.24 -38.47 11.98
N THR A 570 18.37 -38.84 13.25
CA THR A 570 17.24 -39.10 14.14
C THR A 570 16.62 -37.78 14.57
N VAL A 571 15.45 -37.46 14.01
CA VAL A 571 14.60 -36.36 14.47
C VAL A 571 13.61 -36.90 15.48
N GLN A 572 13.82 -36.62 16.77
CA GLN A 572 12.88 -37.01 17.83
C GLN A 572 11.89 -35.87 18.10
N SER A 573 10.59 -36.19 18.11
CA SER A 573 9.57 -35.33 18.72
C SER A 573 9.60 -35.57 20.23
N THR A 574 10.22 -34.69 21.00
CA THR A 574 10.23 -34.80 22.46
C THR A 574 8.85 -34.51 23.06
N PRO A 575 8.51 -35.16 24.18
CA PRO A 575 7.18 -35.73 24.38
C PRO A 575 6.29 -34.83 25.22
N ALA A 576 5.06 -34.60 24.74
CA ALA A 576 3.94 -34.73 25.67
C ALA A 576 3.77 -36.23 25.87
N THR A 577 4.10 -36.74 27.06
CA THR A 577 3.71 -38.05 27.61
C THR A 577 3.22 -39.07 26.57
N ASP A 578 4.16 -39.69 25.87
CA ASP A 578 4.14 -41.08 25.42
C ASP A 578 5.36 -41.29 24.50
N THR A 579 6.35 -42.00 25.04
CA THR A 579 7.46 -42.57 24.29
C THR A 579 6.92 -43.56 23.27
N SER A 580 6.54 -43.08 22.08
CA SER A 580 6.43 -43.93 20.90
C SER A 580 7.75 -43.86 20.14
N THR A 581 8.55 -44.90 20.30
CA THR A 581 9.38 -45.40 19.20
C THR A 581 8.49 -45.49 17.98
N ILE A 582 8.69 -44.62 16.99
CA ILE A 582 7.94 -44.69 15.73
C ILE A 582 8.34 -45.99 15.07
N ASN A 583 7.44 -46.97 15.21
CA ASN A 583 7.42 -48.18 14.43
C ASN A 583 7.43 -47.78 12.95
N PRO A 584 8.38 -48.27 12.13
CA PRO A 584 8.40 -48.00 10.69
C PRO A 584 7.20 -48.62 9.95
N ALA A 585 6.26 -49.23 10.67
CA ALA A 585 5.02 -49.82 10.15
C ALA A 585 3.83 -48.84 10.06
N GLY A 586 3.93 -47.61 10.59
CA GLY A 586 2.96 -46.56 10.31
C GLY A 586 3.30 -45.91 8.97
N ARG A 587 2.68 -46.34 7.86
CA ARG A 587 2.91 -45.83 6.49
C ARG A 587 2.92 -44.29 6.45
N SER A 588 4.10 -43.67 6.61
CA SER A 588 4.39 -42.37 6.02
C SER A 588 4.26 -42.58 4.51
N VAL A 589 3.55 -41.68 3.81
CA VAL A 589 3.42 -41.78 2.36
C VAL A 589 4.78 -41.42 1.76
N SER A 590 5.64 -42.42 1.61
CA SER A 590 6.92 -42.30 0.93
C SER A 590 6.70 -42.51 -0.56
N ALA A 591 7.05 -41.51 -1.37
CA ALA A 591 7.19 -41.69 -2.81
C ALA A 591 8.69 -41.83 -3.10
N SER A 592 9.10 -43.01 -3.58
CA SER A 592 10.47 -43.26 -4.02
C SER A 592 10.54 -43.28 -5.55
N SER A 593 11.49 -42.56 -6.11
CA SER A 593 12.02 -42.77 -7.46
C SER A 593 13.50 -43.13 -7.32
N PRO A 594 14.15 -43.70 -8.37
CA PRO A 594 15.58 -44.00 -8.33
C PRO A 594 16.46 -42.79 -8.00
N ASP A 595 15.95 -41.57 -8.22
CA ASP A 595 16.74 -40.34 -8.14
C ASP A 595 16.37 -39.43 -6.96
N ALA A 596 15.20 -39.63 -6.35
CA ALA A 596 14.75 -38.85 -5.20
C ALA A 596 13.74 -39.62 -4.33
N THR A 597 13.81 -39.42 -3.02
CA THR A 597 12.80 -39.91 -2.08
C THR A 597 12.17 -38.74 -1.33
N PHE A 598 10.84 -38.74 -1.30
CA PHE A 598 10.05 -37.80 -0.51
C PHE A 598 9.42 -38.55 0.64
N GLU A 599 9.76 -38.17 1.86
CA GLU A 599 9.20 -38.73 3.08
C GLU A 599 8.59 -37.63 3.93
N VAL A 600 7.33 -37.80 4.31
CA VAL A 600 6.62 -36.85 5.18
C VAL A 600 6.94 -37.16 6.64
N ILE A 601 7.46 -36.18 7.38
CA ILE A 601 7.92 -36.33 8.76
C ILE A 601 7.00 -35.57 9.73
N GLY A 602 6.70 -36.26 10.83
CA GLY A 602 6.04 -35.74 12.02
C GLY A 602 4.52 -35.77 11.96
N SER A 603 3.88 -35.63 13.13
CA SER A 603 2.43 -35.50 13.27
C SER A 603 2.09 -34.09 13.76
N PRO A 604 1.22 -33.32 13.08
CA PRO A 604 0.61 -33.60 11.78
C PRO A 604 1.58 -33.25 10.63
N ASN A 605 1.98 -34.22 9.81
CA ASN A 605 2.70 -34.13 8.51
C ASN A 605 3.26 -32.74 8.10
N SER A 606 4.13 -32.15 8.94
CA SER A 606 4.46 -30.72 8.83
C SER A 606 5.77 -30.45 8.09
N LEU A 607 6.65 -31.45 8.08
CA LEU A 607 7.94 -31.46 7.40
C LEU A 607 7.94 -32.52 6.28
N LEU A 608 8.66 -32.22 5.22
CA LEU A 608 8.95 -33.10 4.11
C LEU A 608 10.47 -33.25 4.04
N SER A 609 10.96 -34.45 4.31
CA SER A 609 12.34 -34.83 4.02
C SER A 609 12.46 -35.21 2.57
N VAL A 610 13.45 -34.66 1.91
CA VAL A 610 13.76 -34.88 0.50
C VAL A 610 15.18 -35.40 0.42
N THR A 611 15.34 -36.68 0.07
CA THR A 611 16.67 -37.21 -0.29
C THR A 611 16.83 -37.07 -1.80
N LEU A 612 17.91 -36.45 -2.24
CA LEU A 612 18.24 -36.27 -3.66
C LEU A 612 19.51 -37.03 -4.00
N SER A 613 19.50 -37.72 -5.13
CA SER A 613 20.73 -38.24 -5.74
C SER A 613 21.61 -37.11 -6.29
N PRO A 614 22.94 -37.34 -6.47
CA PRO A 614 23.84 -36.38 -7.08
C PRO A 614 23.31 -35.81 -8.41
N SER A 615 23.47 -34.52 -8.63
CA SER A 615 23.06 -33.74 -9.82
C SER A 615 21.54 -33.60 -10.04
N GLN A 616 20.71 -34.07 -9.11
CA GLN A 616 19.25 -33.89 -9.16
C GLN A 616 18.85 -32.44 -8.82
N ASP A 617 17.91 -31.89 -9.57
CA ASP A 617 17.37 -30.54 -9.34
C ASP A 617 16.15 -30.57 -8.41
N LEU A 618 16.26 -29.96 -7.22
CA LEU A 618 15.12 -29.74 -6.33
C LEU A 618 14.54 -28.34 -6.51
N TYR A 619 13.26 -28.25 -6.85
CA TYR A 619 12.51 -26.99 -6.94
C TYR A 619 11.61 -26.82 -5.72
N ALA A 620 12.09 -26.12 -4.69
CA ALA A 620 11.29 -25.78 -3.51
C ALA A 620 10.60 -24.42 -3.69
N ARG A 621 9.43 -24.21 -3.09
CA ARG A 621 8.80 -22.88 -3.07
C ARG A 621 9.70 -21.94 -2.26
N ARG A 622 9.86 -20.69 -2.71
CA ARG A 622 10.73 -19.75 -1.99
C ARG A 622 10.30 -19.61 -0.52
N GLY A 623 11.23 -19.84 0.41
CA GLY A 623 11.03 -19.71 1.85
C GLY A 623 10.47 -20.95 2.56
N THR A 624 10.35 -22.10 1.89
CA THR A 624 9.94 -23.36 2.53
C THR A 624 11.11 -24.27 2.89
N LEU A 625 12.33 -23.98 2.42
CA LEU A 625 13.53 -24.75 2.80
C LEU A 625 13.92 -24.42 4.24
N VAL A 626 13.81 -25.41 5.13
CA VAL A 626 14.12 -25.31 6.55
C VAL A 626 15.60 -25.55 6.77
N ALA A 627 16.09 -26.69 6.27
CA ALA A 627 17.44 -27.15 6.49
C ALA A 627 17.95 -28.02 5.32
N PHE A 628 19.26 -28.19 5.27
CA PHE A 628 19.97 -28.93 4.26
C PHE A 628 21.15 -29.67 4.90
N ALA A 629 21.21 -30.99 4.70
CA ALA A 629 22.29 -31.87 5.13
C ALA A 629 22.96 -32.47 3.89
N GLY A 630 24.28 -32.40 3.80
CA GLY A 630 25.05 -32.85 2.64
C GLY A 630 26.30 -32.00 2.47
N ASP A 631 27.06 -32.23 1.38
CA ASP A 631 28.23 -31.40 1.09
C ASP A 631 27.78 -29.97 0.73
N PRO A 632 28.11 -28.96 1.56
CA PRO A 632 27.76 -27.57 1.28
C PRO A 632 28.43 -27.04 0.00
N ASN A 633 29.64 -27.53 -0.34
CA ASN A 633 30.47 -26.96 -1.39
C ASN A 633 29.98 -27.31 -2.79
N GLY A 634 29.39 -28.49 -2.93
CA GLY A 634 28.80 -29.00 -4.17
C GLY A 634 27.42 -28.44 -4.50
N THR A 635 26.85 -27.59 -3.63
CA THR A 635 25.44 -27.20 -3.72
C THR A 635 25.26 -25.76 -4.22
N VAL A 636 24.52 -25.60 -5.32
CA VAL A 636 24.18 -24.32 -5.93
C VAL A 636 22.70 -24.04 -5.75
N SER A 637 22.36 -22.84 -5.27
CA SER A 637 20.97 -22.39 -5.14
C SER A 637 20.68 -21.25 -6.10
N THR A 638 19.70 -21.45 -6.98
CA THR A 638 19.31 -20.48 -8.01
C THR A 638 17.83 -20.17 -7.92
N LEU A 639 17.45 -18.92 -8.17
CA LEU A 639 16.06 -18.50 -8.12
C LEU A 639 15.41 -18.70 -9.49
N ARG A 640 14.49 -19.65 -9.61
CA ARG A 640 13.83 -19.98 -10.88
C ARG A 640 12.45 -19.34 -10.94
N ILE A 641 12.26 -18.49 -11.95
CA ILE A 641 10.98 -17.84 -12.25
C ILE A 641 10.24 -18.66 -13.30
N LEU A 642 9.07 -19.19 -12.95
CA LEU A 642 8.20 -19.97 -13.84
C LEU A 642 7.06 -19.09 -14.36
N ASN A 643 7.09 -18.72 -15.65
CA ASN A 643 6.02 -18.00 -16.37
C ASN A 643 5.31 -16.92 -15.52
N PRO A 644 6.03 -15.85 -15.11
CA PRO A 644 5.59 -14.95 -14.05
C PRO A 644 4.25 -14.30 -14.37
N VAL A 645 4.03 -13.88 -15.62
CA VAL A 645 2.79 -13.21 -16.04
C VAL A 645 1.59 -14.15 -15.93
N ARG A 646 1.65 -15.34 -16.57
CA ARG A 646 0.54 -16.30 -16.53
C ARG A 646 0.26 -16.77 -15.10
N ARG A 647 1.30 -17.16 -14.34
CA ARG A 647 1.12 -17.67 -12.98
C ARG A 647 0.67 -16.60 -11.98
N ALA A 648 1.18 -15.37 -12.06
CA ALA A 648 0.74 -14.26 -11.21
C ALA A 648 -0.73 -13.91 -11.46
N LEU A 649 -1.17 -13.88 -12.72
CA LEU A 649 -2.57 -13.62 -13.09
C LEU A 649 -3.53 -14.61 -12.41
N VAL A 650 -3.21 -15.91 -12.38
CA VAL A 650 -4.05 -16.93 -11.71
C VAL A 650 -3.72 -17.17 -10.24
N GLY A 651 -2.63 -16.64 -9.69
CA GLY A 651 -2.28 -16.77 -8.26
C GLY A 651 -1.47 -17.99 -7.91
N ILE A 652 -0.95 -18.64 -8.93
CA ILE A 652 -0.04 -19.76 -8.81
C ILE A 652 1.34 -19.19 -8.44
N PRO A 653 2.05 -19.78 -7.46
CA PRO A 653 3.42 -19.38 -7.18
C PRO A 653 4.29 -19.51 -8.43
N PHE A 654 5.05 -18.46 -8.73
CA PHE A 654 5.95 -18.39 -9.88
C PHE A 654 7.43 -18.31 -9.49
N LEU A 655 7.72 -18.15 -8.21
CA LEU A 655 9.06 -18.06 -7.65
C LEU A 655 9.41 -19.34 -6.90
N TYR A 656 10.34 -20.10 -7.45
CA TYR A 656 10.89 -21.32 -6.84
C TYR A 656 12.40 -21.14 -6.61
N GLN A 657 12.91 -21.79 -5.58
CA GLN A 657 14.32 -21.95 -5.32
C GLN A 657 14.73 -23.31 -5.88
N LYS A 658 15.57 -23.29 -6.91
CA LYS A 658 16.20 -24.46 -7.49
C LYS A 658 17.49 -24.74 -6.71
N ILE A 659 17.64 -25.95 -6.20
CA ILE A 659 18.82 -26.43 -5.49
C ILE A 659 19.37 -27.61 -6.29
N THR A 660 20.64 -27.54 -6.66
CA THR A 660 21.35 -28.60 -7.37
C THR A 660 22.60 -28.91 -6.56
N SER A 661 22.87 -30.18 -6.26
CA SER A 661 24.07 -30.61 -5.53
C SER A 661 24.85 -31.63 -6.34
N THR A 662 26.18 -31.61 -6.29
CA THR A 662 27.05 -32.63 -6.90
C THR A 662 27.15 -33.91 -6.06
N SER A 663 26.58 -33.94 -4.85
CA SER A 663 26.56 -35.08 -3.93
C SER A 663 25.11 -35.43 -3.55
N SER A 664 24.89 -36.60 -2.94
CA SER A 664 23.59 -36.94 -2.37
C SER A 664 23.30 -36.06 -1.16
N VAL A 665 22.10 -35.46 -1.10
CA VAL A 665 21.76 -34.48 -0.06
C VAL A 665 20.34 -34.66 0.46
N ASN A 666 20.15 -34.37 1.74
CA ASN A 666 18.85 -34.38 2.40
C ASN A 666 18.40 -32.95 2.67
N ALA A 667 17.32 -32.52 2.03
CA ALA A 667 16.70 -31.23 2.24
C ALA A 667 15.41 -31.39 3.06
N LEU A 668 15.22 -30.54 4.06
CA LEU A 668 14.01 -30.46 4.86
C LEU A 668 13.18 -29.26 4.38
N ILE A 669 11.95 -29.53 3.96
CA ILE A 669 11.00 -28.54 3.47
C ILE A 669 9.79 -28.52 4.41
N SER A 670 9.32 -27.34 4.81
CA SER A 670 8.11 -27.24 5.62
C SER A 670 6.92 -26.67 4.87
N THR A 671 5.73 -27.02 5.37
CA THR A 671 4.48 -26.44 4.91
C THR A 671 4.10 -25.22 5.75
N ARG A 672 3.17 -24.43 5.24
CA ARG A 672 2.53 -23.39 6.05
C ARG A 672 1.54 -24.09 7.04
N SER A 673 1.98 -24.52 8.24
CA SER A 673 1.30 -24.68 9.59
C SER A 673 0.95 -23.48 10.58
N PRO A 674 -0.26 -22.85 10.69
CA PRO A 674 -0.44 -21.65 11.55
C PRO A 674 -0.46 -21.91 13.05
N LEU A 675 -0.29 -23.18 13.44
CA LEU A 675 -0.27 -23.63 14.82
C LEU A 675 0.96 -23.07 15.55
N THR A 676 0.80 -22.74 16.83
CA THR A 676 1.91 -22.41 17.74
C THR A 676 2.06 -23.61 18.67
N THR A 677 3.26 -24.15 18.80
CA THR A 677 3.53 -25.31 19.67
C THR A 677 4.44 -24.88 20.82
N PHE A 678 4.20 -25.45 22.00
CA PHE A 678 5.06 -25.28 23.16
C PHE A 678 6.03 -26.45 23.28
N ALA A 679 7.29 -26.17 23.63
CA ALA A 679 8.30 -27.16 23.95
C ALA A 679 8.84 -26.87 25.35
N ILE A 680 8.91 -27.88 26.21
CA ILE A 680 9.53 -27.77 27.53
C ILE A 680 10.95 -28.31 27.41
N LEU A 681 11.94 -27.48 27.73
CA LEU A 681 13.35 -27.86 27.74
C LEU A 681 13.83 -27.96 29.19
N GLN A 682 14.21 -29.16 29.59
CA GLN A 682 14.78 -29.43 30.91
C GLN A 682 16.30 -29.22 30.86
N LEU A 683 16.79 -28.29 31.68
CA LEU A 683 18.20 -28.02 31.85
C LEU A 683 18.71 -28.76 33.09
N ASP A 684 19.61 -29.70 32.89
CA ASP A 684 20.33 -30.44 33.93
C ASP A 684 21.56 -29.69 34.47
N GLY A 685 21.90 -28.54 33.85
CA GLY A 685 23.03 -27.69 34.18
C GLY A 685 24.37 -28.17 33.61
N THR A 686 24.40 -29.20 32.76
CA THR A 686 25.65 -29.66 32.11
C THR A 686 25.86 -28.99 30.76
N THR A 687 24.77 -28.68 30.05
CA THR A 687 24.79 -28.01 28.74
C THR A 687 24.16 -26.64 28.82
N ASP A 688 24.86 -25.63 28.30
CA ASP A 688 24.32 -24.29 28.12
C ASP A 688 23.53 -24.22 26.81
N TRP A 689 22.44 -23.47 26.81
CA TRP A 689 21.56 -23.34 25.66
C TRP A 689 21.48 -21.88 25.20
N LYS A 690 21.40 -21.68 23.89
CA LYS A 690 21.21 -20.37 23.28
C LYS A 690 19.86 -20.32 22.57
N LEU A 691 18.96 -19.48 23.06
CA LEU A 691 17.66 -19.23 22.46
C LEU A 691 17.81 -18.27 21.29
N ALA A 692 17.62 -18.75 20.07
CA ALA A 692 17.94 -18.02 18.84
C ALA A 692 16.89 -16.97 18.44
N GLN A 693 15.66 -17.05 19.00
CA GLN A 693 14.58 -16.11 18.67
C GLN A 693 14.17 -15.30 19.88
N ARG A 694 13.98 -13.98 19.66
CA ARG A 694 13.55 -13.02 20.67
C ARG A 694 12.26 -13.39 21.42
N LYS A 695 11.35 -14.13 20.76
CA LYS A 695 10.04 -14.54 21.29
C LYS A 695 9.96 -16.04 21.64
N ALA A 696 11.08 -16.76 21.62
CA ALA A 696 11.09 -18.19 21.90
C ALA A 696 10.79 -18.50 23.37
N LEU A 697 11.35 -17.73 24.31
CA LEU A 697 11.15 -17.97 25.75
C LEU A 697 9.78 -17.47 26.21
N LEU A 698 8.93 -18.38 26.70
CA LEU A 698 7.60 -18.07 27.25
C LEU A 698 7.63 -17.98 28.78
N ALA A 699 8.23 -18.96 29.44
CA ALA A 699 8.37 -19.02 30.90
C ALA A 699 9.60 -19.84 31.30
N TRP A 700 10.10 -19.68 32.53
CA TRP A 700 11.18 -20.50 33.07
C TRP A 700 11.09 -20.64 34.59
N THR A 701 11.66 -21.70 35.14
CA THR A 701 11.77 -21.93 36.60
C THR A 701 13.02 -22.76 36.90
N GLY A 702 13.67 -22.56 38.05
CA GLY A 702 14.87 -23.30 38.44
C GLY A 702 15.77 -22.52 39.39
N SER A 703 16.30 -23.19 40.42
CA SER A 703 17.07 -22.55 41.50
C SER A 703 18.43 -21.98 41.05
N THR A 704 18.97 -22.45 39.93
CA THR A 704 20.27 -22.01 39.40
C THR A 704 20.19 -21.48 37.97
N LEU A 705 18.97 -21.36 37.42
CA LEU A 705 18.75 -20.97 36.04
C LEU A 705 18.99 -19.47 35.84
N SER A 706 19.90 -19.11 34.94
CA SER A 706 20.20 -17.73 34.56
C SER A 706 19.96 -17.53 33.06
N VAL A 707 19.06 -16.61 32.72
CA VAL A 707 18.79 -16.16 31.34
C VAL A 707 19.47 -14.82 31.14
N LYS A 708 20.51 -14.76 30.30
CA LYS A 708 21.24 -13.54 29.97
C LYS A 708 20.96 -13.11 28.54
N PRO A 709 20.62 -11.84 28.27
CA PRO A 709 20.49 -11.35 26.91
C PRO A 709 21.87 -11.37 26.23
N SER A 710 21.90 -11.83 24.98
CA SER A 710 23.11 -11.98 24.18
C SER A 710 22.88 -11.33 22.83
N ILE A 711 23.72 -10.35 22.49
CA ILE A 711 23.67 -9.64 21.22
C ILE A 711 24.69 -10.29 20.30
N ASN A 712 24.23 -10.98 19.26
CA ASN A 712 25.14 -11.51 18.24
C ASN A 712 25.16 -10.58 17.03
N ALA A 713 26.11 -9.65 17.02
CA ALA A 713 26.32 -8.67 15.95
C ALA A 713 26.67 -9.32 14.59
N ARG A 714 27.02 -10.61 14.54
CA ARG A 714 27.31 -11.33 13.28
C ARG A 714 26.07 -11.69 12.47
N PHE A 715 24.87 -11.51 13.02
CA PHE A 715 23.61 -11.80 12.33
C PHE A 715 22.93 -10.54 11.79
N ALA A 716 21.89 -10.70 10.98
CA ALA A 716 21.00 -9.58 10.68
C ALA A 716 20.37 -9.08 11.99
N PRO A 717 20.14 -7.77 12.17
CA PRO A 717 19.59 -7.22 13.41
C PRO A 717 18.27 -7.84 13.85
N ALA A 718 17.43 -8.31 12.92
CA ALA A 718 16.25 -9.12 13.24
C ALA A 718 16.57 -10.31 14.18
N TYR A 719 17.78 -10.89 14.08
CA TYR A 719 18.29 -12.01 14.86
C TYR A 719 19.45 -11.64 15.82
N TRP A 720 19.75 -10.35 16.02
CA TRP A 720 20.76 -9.94 17.00
C TRP A 720 20.39 -10.34 18.42
N GLY A 721 19.11 -10.23 18.77
CA GLY A 721 18.61 -10.56 20.09
C GLY A 721 18.45 -12.08 20.26
N SER A 722 19.34 -12.68 21.04
CA SER A 722 19.24 -14.05 21.53
C SER A 722 19.34 -14.04 23.07
N SER A 723 18.97 -15.14 23.71
CA SER A 723 19.16 -15.30 25.16
C SER A 723 20.03 -16.51 25.44
N ASP A 724 21.15 -16.31 26.12
CA ASP A 724 21.99 -17.39 26.64
C ASP A 724 21.36 -17.87 27.95
N VAL A 725 21.12 -19.18 28.07
CA VAL A 725 20.55 -19.81 29.25
C VAL A 725 21.52 -20.83 29.82
N THR A 726 21.79 -20.69 31.10
CA THR A 726 22.75 -21.51 31.86
C THR A 726 22.12 -21.97 33.17
N GLY A 727 22.59 -23.07 33.76
CA GLY A 727 22.12 -23.59 35.06
C GLY A 727 20.99 -24.63 34.98
N ARG A 728 20.43 -25.01 36.13
CA ARG A 728 19.40 -26.07 36.26
C ARG A 728 18.00 -25.50 36.36
N GLY A 729 17.07 -26.08 35.60
CA GLY A 729 15.66 -25.69 35.64
C GLY A 729 14.85 -26.20 34.44
N LEU A 730 13.66 -25.63 34.25
CA LEU A 730 12.75 -25.88 33.15
C LEU A 730 12.53 -24.58 32.38
N LEU A 731 12.64 -24.63 31.05
CA LEU A 731 12.27 -23.57 30.13
C LEU A 731 11.01 -23.99 29.35
N ALA A 732 9.99 -23.14 29.30
CA ALA A 732 8.89 -23.26 28.35
C ALA A 732 9.20 -22.36 27.14
N LEU A 733 9.35 -22.99 25.97
CA LEU A 733 9.60 -22.32 24.70
C LEU A 733 8.35 -22.37 23.83
N ALA A 734 8.07 -21.29 23.10
CA ALA A 734 6.98 -21.20 22.12
C ALA A 734 7.55 -21.08 20.70
N GLY A 735 7.24 -22.05 19.86
CA GLY A 735 7.62 -22.07 18.45
C GLY A 735 6.43 -21.97 17.51
N GLN A 736 6.65 -21.50 16.29
CA GLN A 736 5.65 -21.58 15.22
C GLN A 736 5.76 -22.95 14.54
N GLY A 737 4.65 -23.68 14.50
CA GLY A 737 4.61 -25.08 14.08
C GLY A 737 5.21 -26.01 15.14
N GLN A 738 5.34 -27.28 14.78
CA GLN A 738 5.93 -28.30 15.65
C GLN A 738 7.41 -28.03 15.87
N VAL A 739 7.87 -28.27 17.10
CA VAL A 739 9.29 -28.16 17.48
C VAL A 739 9.89 -29.57 17.44
N TYR A 740 11.01 -29.71 16.76
CA TYR A 740 11.74 -30.95 16.57
C TYR A 740 13.15 -30.79 17.16
N SER A 741 13.64 -31.84 17.83
CA SER A 741 15.05 -31.91 18.24
C SER A 741 15.86 -32.57 17.12
N VAL A 742 16.96 -31.94 16.72
CA VAL A 742 17.94 -32.47 15.77
C VAL A 742 19.28 -32.57 16.48
N GLU A 743 19.74 -33.80 16.68
CA GLU A 743 21.05 -34.08 17.25
C GLU A 743 22.05 -34.33 16.12
N LEU A 744 23.13 -33.57 16.09
CA LEU A 744 24.22 -33.73 15.13
C LEU A 744 25.36 -34.47 15.81
N ALA A 745 25.84 -35.56 15.22
CA ALA A 745 27.03 -36.24 15.72
C ALA A 745 28.31 -35.46 15.35
N ALA A 746 29.42 -35.75 16.04
CA ALA A 746 30.71 -35.17 15.72
C ALA A 746 31.08 -35.42 14.23
N GLY A 747 31.40 -34.35 13.51
CA GLY A 747 31.74 -34.37 12.08
C GLY A 747 30.57 -34.19 11.12
N GLU A 748 29.32 -34.17 11.59
CA GLU A 748 28.15 -33.90 10.74
C GLU A 748 27.92 -32.39 10.56
N THR A 749 27.66 -31.96 9.32
CA THR A 749 27.34 -30.57 8.99
C THR A 749 25.86 -30.43 8.66
N TYR A 750 25.24 -29.41 9.22
CA TYR A 750 23.82 -29.14 8.99
C TYR A 750 23.57 -27.65 8.78
N ILE A 751 22.98 -27.30 7.65
CA ILE A 751 22.72 -25.92 7.28
C ILE A 751 21.24 -25.63 7.52
N VAL A 752 20.93 -24.73 8.44
CA VAL A 752 19.54 -24.39 8.83
C VAL A 752 19.28 -22.92 8.62
N HIS A 753 18.08 -22.58 8.15
CA HIS A 753 17.69 -21.18 8.04
C HIS A 753 17.41 -20.60 9.46
N PRO A 754 17.95 -19.42 9.81
CA PRO A 754 17.87 -18.87 11.18
C PRO A 754 16.45 -18.74 11.74
N SER A 755 15.46 -18.42 10.89
CA SER A 755 14.05 -18.33 11.32
C SER A 755 13.42 -19.65 11.80
N HIS A 756 14.06 -20.79 11.55
CA HIS A 756 13.59 -22.10 11.97
C HIS A 756 14.30 -22.61 13.22
N ILE A 757 15.36 -21.96 13.68
CA ILE A 757 16.07 -22.36 14.89
C ILE A 757 15.38 -21.69 16.08
N LEU A 758 14.90 -22.49 17.03
CA LEU A 758 14.30 -22.02 18.27
C LEU A 758 15.37 -21.87 19.36
N ALA A 759 16.18 -22.91 19.54
CA ALA A 759 17.30 -22.97 20.49
C ALA A 759 18.39 -23.94 20.00
N TYR A 760 19.62 -23.80 20.51
CA TYR A 760 20.69 -24.77 20.27
C TYR A 760 21.65 -24.84 21.46
N THR A 761 22.35 -25.96 21.61
CA THR A 761 23.40 -26.11 22.64
C THR A 761 24.61 -25.26 22.29
N ALA A 762 25.10 -24.47 23.25
CA ALA A 762 26.22 -23.55 23.10
C ALA A 762 27.50 -24.00 23.84
N SER A 763 27.43 -25.06 24.64
CA SER A 763 28.56 -25.56 25.42
C SER A 763 29.64 -26.23 24.56
N SER A 764 30.91 -25.95 24.89
CA SER A 764 32.08 -26.61 24.30
C SER A 764 31.96 -28.13 24.46
N PRO A 765 32.17 -28.95 23.41
CA PRO A 765 32.98 -28.67 22.21
C PRO A 765 32.19 -28.11 21.01
N SER A 766 30.94 -27.68 21.18
CA SER A 766 30.11 -27.15 20.09
C SER A 766 30.72 -25.90 19.44
N PRO A 767 31.16 -25.95 18.17
CA PRO A 767 31.60 -24.74 17.47
C PRO A 767 30.42 -23.80 17.25
N ALA A 768 30.67 -22.49 17.38
CA ALA A 768 29.66 -21.47 17.11
C ALA A 768 29.15 -21.58 15.66
N PRO A 769 27.83 -21.38 15.41
CA PRO A 769 27.27 -21.50 14.07
C PRO A 769 27.93 -20.49 13.11
N GLN A 770 28.34 -20.97 11.94
CA GLN A 770 28.94 -20.12 10.92
C GLN A 770 27.88 -19.67 9.91
N PRO A 771 27.87 -18.39 9.50
CA PRO A 771 26.97 -17.93 8.45
C PRO A 771 27.37 -18.58 7.11
N PHE A 772 26.43 -19.26 6.48
CA PHE A 772 26.64 -19.95 5.20
C PHE A 772 25.73 -19.37 4.12
N ARG A 773 26.29 -19.17 2.93
CA ARG A 773 25.57 -18.70 1.74
C ARG A 773 25.82 -19.68 0.60
N PHE A 774 24.75 -20.27 0.07
CA PHE A 774 24.83 -21.10 -1.12
C PHE A 774 25.40 -20.30 -2.30
N LYS A 775 26.21 -20.92 -3.16
CA LYS A 775 26.62 -20.32 -4.43
C LYS A 775 25.36 -20.07 -5.27
N SER A 776 25.18 -18.85 -5.77
CA SER A 776 24.05 -18.51 -6.64
C SER A 776 24.52 -18.07 -8.03
N THR A 777 23.81 -18.51 -9.07
CA THR A 777 24.08 -18.03 -10.43
C THR A 777 23.44 -16.67 -10.61
N ASN A 778 24.25 -15.66 -10.94
CA ASN A 778 23.76 -14.34 -11.35
C ASN A 778 22.88 -14.48 -12.60
N ILE A 779 21.55 -14.38 -12.46
CA ILE A 779 20.69 -14.13 -13.61
C ILE A 779 20.93 -12.68 -14.02
N ARG A 780 21.61 -12.46 -15.16
CA ARG A 780 21.61 -11.16 -15.83
C ARG A 780 20.18 -10.88 -16.27
N PHE A 781 19.47 -10.05 -15.50
CA PHE A 781 18.19 -9.47 -15.92
C PHE A 781 18.44 -8.55 -17.12
N GLN A 782 18.52 -9.13 -18.33
CA GLN A 782 18.27 -8.39 -19.56
C GLN A 782 16.79 -8.02 -19.52
N ILE A 783 16.51 -6.75 -19.24
CA ILE A 783 15.15 -6.24 -19.38
C ILE A 783 14.84 -6.30 -20.88
N PRO A 784 13.79 -7.01 -21.33
CA PRO A 784 13.28 -6.85 -22.67
C PRO A 784 12.50 -5.52 -22.69
N LEU A 785 13.23 -4.42 -22.72
CA LEU A 785 12.71 -3.08 -22.99
C LEU A 785 13.48 -2.54 -24.19
N GLN A 786 13.25 -3.17 -25.36
CA GLN A 786 13.47 -2.54 -26.66
C GLN A 786 12.41 -1.45 -26.98
N LEU A 787 11.85 -0.78 -25.96
CA LEU A 787 11.09 0.46 -26.19
C LEU A 787 11.99 1.62 -26.64
N GLY A 788 13.32 1.43 -26.64
CA GLY A 788 14.25 2.36 -27.28
C GLY A 788 14.11 2.46 -28.80
N ASN A 789 13.51 1.47 -29.47
CA ASN A 789 13.32 1.48 -30.93
C ASN A 789 11.94 1.97 -31.38
N PHE A 790 10.99 2.14 -30.44
CA PHE A 790 9.63 2.61 -30.78
C PHE A 790 9.48 4.13 -30.73
N PHE A 791 10.40 4.84 -30.08
CA PHE A 791 10.47 6.29 -30.15
C PHE A 791 11.72 6.68 -30.93
N PRO A 792 11.59 7.26 -32.14
CA PRO A 792 12.71 7.96 -32.76
C PRO A 792 13.21 8.96 -31.73
N SER A 793 14.54 9.06 -31.59
CA SER A 793 15.20 10.02 -30.71
C SER A 793 14.77 11.44 -31.06
N SER A 794 13.64 11.87 -30.50
CA SER A 794 13.21 13.25 -30.62
C SER A 794 14.16 14.09 -29.78
N LYS A 795 14.51 15.27 -30.29
CA LYS A 795 15.36 16.25 -29.59
C LYS A 795 14.90 16.44 -28.13
N PHE A 796 13.59 16.36 -27.90
CA PHE A 796 12.97 16.38 -26.58
C PHE A 796 13.42 15.25 -25.64
N VAL A 797 13.51 13.99 -26.10
CA VAL A 797 13.99 12.88 -25.26
C VAL A 797 15.46 13.06 -24.91
N GLU A 798 16.25 13.64 -25.81
CA GLU A 798 17.65 13.97 -25.58
C GLU A 798 17.81 15.12 -24.57
N THR A 799 17.01 16.18 -24.70
CA THR A 799 16.94 17.29 -23.73
C THR A 799 16.38 16.82 -22.37
N LEU A 800 15.43 15.88 -22.35
CA LEU A 800 14.93 15.26 -21.12
C LEU A 800 16.02 14.44 -20.45
N LYS A 801 16.73 13.59 -21.19
CA LYS A 801 17.81 12.74 -20.66
C LYS A 801 18.94 13.57 -20.01
N THR A 802 19.17 14.78 -20.50
CA THR A 802 20.16 15.71 -19.93
C THR A 802 19.64 16.52 -18.74
N SER A 803 18.31 16.64 -18.57
CA SER A 803 17.71 17.38 -17.45
C SER A 803 18.03 16.75 -16.07
N ASN A 804 18.24 17.61 -15.07
CA ASN A 804 18.42 17.20 -13.68
C ASN A 804 17.22 16.39 -13.15
N THR A 805 16.02 16.68 -13.67
CA THR A 805 14.78 15.96 -13.35
C THR A 805 14.82 14.50 -13.82
N TYR A 806 15.27 14.25 -15.06
CA TYR A 806 15.44 12.88 -15.55
C TYR A 806 16.55 12.15 -14.80
N LYS A 807 17.68 12.80 -14.48
CA LYS A 807 18.72 12.20 -13.64
C LYS A 807 18.20 11.83 -12.26
N PHE A 808 17.38 12.67 -11.64
CA PHE A 808 16.73 12.36 -10.36
C PHE A 808 15.76 11.17 -10.48
N VAL A 809 14.88 11.16 -11.49
CA VAL A 809 13.92 10.05 -11.72
C VAL A 809 14.65 8.76 -12.08
N ALA A 810 15.69 8.82 -12.92
CA ALA A 810 16.52 7.68 -13.29
C ALA A 810 17.28 7.13 -12.08
N ASN A 811 17.85 8.00 -11.24
CA ASN A 811 18.48 7.60 -9.98
C ASN A 811 17.45 7.00 -8.99
N ALA A 812 16.25 7.57 -8.90
CA ALA A 812 15.17 7.03 -8.08
C ALA A 812 14.71 5.65 -8.58
N LEU A 813 14.52 5.47 -9.89
CA LEU A 813 14.20 4.18 -10.51
C LEU A 813 15.34 3.18 -10.37
N TYR A 814 16.60 3.61 -10.46
CA TYR A 814 17.76 2.76 -10.19
C TYR A 814 17.80 2.33 -8.73
N ARG A 815 17.54 3.24 -7.78
CA ARG A 815 17.42 2.93 -6.36
C ARG A 815 16.24 1.99 -6.09
N ILE A 816 15.08 2.20 -6.70
CA ILE A 816 13.92 1.30 -6.59
C ILE A 816 14.25 -0.06 -7.20
N ARG A 817 14.88 -0.13 -8.38
CA ARG A 817 15.32 -1.39 -9.01
C ARG A 817 16.31 -2.12 -8.13
N THR A 818 17.24 -1.40 -7.52
CA THR A 818 18.27 -1.95 -6.62
C THR A 818 17.64 -2.41 -5.31
N TRP A 819 16.74 -1.62 -4.72
CA TRP A 819 15.94 -1.98 -3.57
C TRP A 819 15.06 -3.21 -3.87
N SER A 820 14.44 -3.28 -5.04
CA SER A 820 13.64 -4.41 -5.52
C SER A 820 14.52 -5.66 -5.70
N ARG A 821 15.72 -5.54 -6.27
CA ARG A 821 16.71 -6.63 -6.30
C ARG A 821 17.07 -7.06 -4.88
N ARG A 822 17.34 -6.12 -3.97
CA ARG A 822 17.76 -6.37 -2.58
C ARG A 822 16.67 -7.03 -1.72
N THR A 823 15.41 -6.63 -1.87
CA THR A 823 14.28 -7.18 -1.09
C THR A 823 13.65 -8.40 -1.75
N ILE A 824 13.39 -8.33 -3.06
CA ILE A 824 12.72 -9.42 -3.79
C ILE A 824 13.71 -10.55 -4.07
N TRP A 825 15.00 -10.31 -4.19
CA TRP A 825 16.01 -11.37 -4.44
C TRP A 825 16.98 -11.52 -3.26
N GLY A 826 16.50 -11.27 -2.03
CA GLY A 826 17.27 -11.45 -0.81
C GLY A 826 17.84 -12.85 -0.69
N ASP A 827 19.15 -12.95 -0.97
CA ASP A 827 20.08 -14.00 -0.58
C ASP A 827 19.98 -14.16 0.94
N ARG A 828 19.28 -15.20 1.38
CA ARG A 828 19.13 -15.43 2.82
C ARG A 828 20.38 -16.14 3.34
N LEU A 829 20.94 -15.59 4.42
CA LEU A 829 21.97 -16.23 5.22
C LEU A 829 21.38 -17.49 5.87
N PHE A 830 21.99 -18.65 5.65
CA PHE A 830 21.75 -19.84 6.45
C PHE A 830 22.82 -19.94 7.56
N LEU A 831 22.59 -20.79 8.55
CA LEU A 831 23.56 -21.09 9.60
C LEU A 831 24.03 -22.53 9.45
N GLN A 832 25.34 -22.70 9.31
CA GLN A 832 25.99 -23.99 9.31
C GLN A 832 26.39 -24.35 10.74
N PHE A 833 25.86 -25.47 11.20
CA PHE A 833 26.26 -26.14 12.44
C PHE A 833 27.17 -27.32 12.10
N GLN A 834 28.17 -27.51 12.95
CA GLN A 834 29.04 -28.69 12.95
C GLN A 834 28.83 -29.39 14.30
N GLY A 835 28.50 -30.68 14.29
CA GLY A 835 28.29 -31.43 15.52
C GLY A 835 29.57 -31.63 16.34
N PRO A 836 29.45 -31.94 17.65
CA PRO A 836 28.23 -32.36 18.32
C PRO A 836 27.39 -31.17 18.82
N VAL A 837 26.14 -31.05 18.33
CA VAL A 837 25.21 -29.96 18.71
C VAL A 837 23.78 -30.49 18.67
N THR A 838 22.96 -30.13 19.67
CA THR A 838 21.51 -30.35 19.65
C THR A 838 20.80 -29.06 19.28
N LEU A 839 19.98 -29.12 18.23
CA LEU A 839 19.20 -28.01 17.69
C LEU A 839 17.71 -28.25 17.94
N LEU A 840 17.02 -27.28 18.51
CA LEU A 840 15.56 -27.23 18.47
C LEU A 840 15.13 -26.44 17.24
N ILE A 841 14.48 -27.12 16.30
CA ILE A 841 14.03 -26.56 15.03
C ILE A 841 12.51 -26.56 15.00
N GLN A 842 11.91 -25.40 14.71
CA GLN A 842 10.48 -25.27 14.52
C GLN A 842 10.11 -25.44 13.04
N SER A 843 9.00 -26.11 12.74
CA SER A 843 8.59 -26.33 11.34
C SER A 843 8.18 -25.05 10.62
N ARG A 844 7.94 -23.92 11.30
CA ARG A 844 7.64 -22.63 10.65
C ARG A 844 8.58 -21.50 11.00
N ALA A 845 8.88 -20.68 9.99
CA ALA A 845 9.58 -19.42 10.14
C ALA A 845 8.69 -18.31 10.68
N ALA A 846 9.18 -17.53 11.65
CA ALA A 846 8.60 -16.25 12.01
C ALA A 846 8.51 -15.31 10.78
N ARG A 847 7.44 -14.50 10.68
CA ARG A 847 7.24 -13.57 9.56
C ARG A 847 8.42 -12.59 9.46
N VAL A 848 8.89 -12.37 8.24
CA VAL A 848 9.95 -11.39 7.86
C VAL A 848 9.50 -9.92 8.02
N ASN A 849 8.47 -9.64 8.84
CA ASN A 849 7.94 -8.28 8.99
C ASN A 849 8.58 -7.46 10.14
N ASP A 850 9.50 -8.03 10.91
CA ASP A 850 10.15 -7.30 12.00
C ASP A 850 11.58 -6.87 11.60
N VAL A 851 11.68 -5.63 11.08
CA VAL A 851 12.83 -4.71 11.11
C VAL A 851 14.13 -5.16 10.43
N LEU A 852 14.29 -4.81 9.15
CA LEU A 852 15.58 -4.49 8.54
C LEU A 852 15.61 -2.98 8.30
N THR A 853 16.56 -2.28 8.92
CA THR A 853 16.85 -0.89 8.58
C THR A 853 17.62 -0.85 7.25
N THR A 854 17.59 0.30 6.57
CA THR A 854 18.33 0.52 5.33
C THR A 854 19.85 0.35 5.47
N GLN A 855 20.40 0.52 6.68
CA GLN A 855 21.82 0.27 6.96
C GLN A 855 22.13 -1.22 6.98
N ASP A 856 21.29 -2.02 7.62
CA ASP A 856 21.46 -3.48 7.74
C ASP A 856 21.47 -4.17 6.37
N VAL A 857 20.65 -3.65 5.44
CA VAL A 857 20.58 -4.17 4.07
C VAL A 857 21.87 -3.88 3.28
N ASN A 858 22.60 -2.80 3.60
CA ASN A 858 23.87 -2.51 2.93
C ASN A 858 25.00 -3.38 3.49
N GLU A 859 25.11 -3.54 4.80
CA GLU A 859 26.17 -4.34 5.44
C GLU A 859 26.09 -5.84 5.06
N ILE A 860 24.88 -6.38 4.95
CA ILE A 860 24.65 -7.77 4.54
C ILE A 860 24.98 -7.97 3.04
N ALA A 861 24.81 -6.93 2.21
CA ALA A 861 25.06 -7.03 0.78
C ALA A 861 26.56 -7.04 0.42
N ASP A 862 27.41 -6.50 1.31
CA ASP A 862 28.84 -6.36 1.05
C ASP A 862 29.66 -7.61 1.41
N THR A 863 29.05 -8.67 1.99
CA THR A 863 29.76 -9.94 2.26
C THR A 863 29.91 -10.79 0.98
N PRO A 864 31.15 -11.06 0.51
CA PRO A 864 31.39 -11.84 -0.70
C PRO A 864 30.96 -13.31 -0.51
N ALA A 865 30.29 -13.87 -1.51
CA ALA A 865 29.84 -15.27 -1.49
C ALA A 865 31.05 -16.22 -1.46
N GLY A 866 31.09 -17.15 -0.49
CA GLY A 866 32.12 -18.19 -0.40
C GLY A 866 33.49 -17.75 0.12
N ALA A 867 33.75 -16.45 0.30
CA ALA A 867 35.08 -15.94 0.64
C ALA A 867 35.53 -16.23 2.09
N VAL A 868 34.62 -16.61 2.98
CA VAL A 868 35.01 -16.93 4.37
C VAL A 868 35.84 -18.21 4.42
N GLN A 869 35.59 -19.18 3.54
CA GLN A 869 36.44 -20.36 3.48
C GLN A 869 37.78 -20.08 2.82
N GLU A 870 37.86 -19.14 1.88
CA GLU A 870 39.12 -18.72 1.28
C GLU A 870 39.95 -17.93 2.29
N ALA A 871 39.31 -17.11 3.12
CA ALA A 871 39.95 -16.45 4.26
C ALA A 871 40.35 -17.45 5.36
N ILE A 872 39.50 -18.44 5.69
CA ILE A 872 39.82 -19.47 6.69
C ILE A 872 40.86 -20.46 6.14
N SER A 873 40.86 -20.78 4.85
CA SER A 873 41.88 -21.60 4.23
C SER A 873 43.19 -20.84 4.17
N ASN A 874 43.16 -19.55 3.83
CA ASN A 874 44.36 -18.70 3.87
C ASN A 874 44.87 -18.53 5.30
N VAL A 875 44.00 -18.49 6.31
CA VAL A 875 44.43 -18.43 7.72
C VAL A 875 44.89 -19.81 8.24
N ARG A 876 44.31 -20.92 7.77
CA ARG A 876 44.74 -22.28 8.13
C ARG A 876 45.97 -22.76 7.36
N SER A 877 46.22 -22.26 6.15
CA SER A 877 47.44 -22.52 5.40
C SER A 877 48.58 -21.57 5.80
N ALA A 878 48.27 -20.38 6.34
CA ALA A 878 49.27 -19.42 6.81
C ALA A 878 49.73 -19.61 8.26
N GLY A 879 49.69 -20.84 8.80
CA GLY A 879 50.32 -21.15 10.08
C GLY A 879 50.91 -22.56 10.11
N PRO A 880 52.06 -22.81 10.74
CA PRO A 880 52.99 -21.92 11.44
C PRO A 880 54.37 -21.92 10.74
N GLU A 881 54.53 -21.29 9.58
CA GLU A 881 55.85 -21.00 9.01
C GLU A 881 56.40 -19.70 9.61
N LEU A 882 56.84 -19.81 10.87
CA LEU A 882 57.72 -18.84 11.51
C LEU A 882 58.84 -19.61 12.22
N SER A 883 59.70 -20.25 11.42
CA SER A 883 61.00 -20.72 11.87
C SER A 883 62.04 -20.62 10.76
N LYS A 884 62.90 -19.61 10.90
CA LYS A 884 64.27 -19.46 10.38
C LYS A 884 64.49 -18.66 9.09
N PRO A 885 65.64 -17.93 9.01
CA PRO A 885 65.75 -16.65 8.32
C PRO A 885 66.78 -16.64 7.17
N GLY A 886 66.69 -15.61 6.32
CA GLY A 886 67.70 -15.24 5.31
C GLY A 886 67.40 -15.83 3.92
N VAL A 887 67.62 -15.15 2.79
CA VAL A 887 68.41 -13.96 2.46
C VAL A 887 67.90 -13.38 1.13
N ALA A 888 67.75 -12.04 1.10
CA ALA A 888 67.87 -11.01 0.03
C ALA A 888 67.36 -11.28 -1.41
N VAL A 889 66.69 -10.32 -2.07
CA VAL A 889 67.30 -9.22 -2.89
C VAL A 889 66.13 -8.35 -3.48
N PRO A 890 66.22 -7.01 -3.70
CA PRO A 890 66.25 -5.91 -2.72
C PRO A 890 65.18 -4.79 -2.99
N LEU A 891 65.24 -3.74 -2.17
CA LEU A 891 64.24 -2.74 -1.81
C LEU A 891 63.82 -1.69 -2.86
N SER A 892 62.54 -1.29 -2.79
CA SER A 892 62.14 0.13 -2.73
C SER A 892 60.92 0.27 -1.80
N THR A 893 61.15 0.85 -0.62
CA THR A 893 60.25 0.91 0.54
C THR A 893 59.36 2.15 0.56
N SER A 894 58.05 1.98 0.70
CA SER A 894 57.21 2.94 1.44
C SER A 894 56.22 2.14 2.31
N SER A 895 56.68 1.81 3.51
CA SER A 895 55.90 1.22 4.58
C SER A 895 54.97 2.27 5.20
N SER A 896 53.66 2.09 5.12
CA SER A 896 52.74 2.76 6.05
C SER A 896 52.80 2.01 7.37
N GLN A 897 53.79 2.36 8.20
CA GLN A 897 53.84 1.98 9.61
C GLN A 897 52.65 2.59 10.36
N PRO A 898 52.15 1.94 11.43
CA PRO A 898 51.14 2.52 12.29
C PRO A 898 51.63 3.87 12.81
N LYS A 899 50.89 4.94 12.53
CA LYS A 899 51.16 6.28 13.07
C LYS A 899 51.03 6.21 14.59
N LEU A 900 52.17 6.15 15.27
CA LEU A 900 52.28 6.33 16.70
C LEU A 900 52.25 7.84 16.97
N SER A 901 51.10 8.36 17.39
CA SER A 901 50.97 9.75 17.85
C SER A 901 51.33 9.80 19.33
N THR A 902 52.54 10.22 19.68
CA THR A 902 52.89 10.51 21.06
C THR A 902 52.24 11.81 21.50
N ALA A 903 51.29 11.71 22.42
CA ALA A 903 50.70 12.84 23.11
C ALA A 903 51.46 13.05 24.44
N THR A 904 52.23 14.12 24.55
CA THR A 904 52.86 14.52 25.81
C THR A 904 51.86 15.33 26.63
N ILE A 905 51.47 14.80 27.78
CA ILE A 905 50.69 15.50 28.80
C ILE A 905 51.70 16.28 29.65
N SER A 906 51.73 17.60 29.53
CA SER A 906 52.48 18.43 30.48
C SER A 906 51.82 18.40 31.85
N ARG A 907 52.57 18.66 32.93
CA ARG A 907 52.04 18.77 34.31
C ARG A 907 50.87 19.77 34.43
N ASP A 908 50.72 20.65 33.44
CA ASP A 908 49.70 21.69 33.34
C ASP A 908 48.40 21.21 32.64
N GLY A 909 48.30 19.92 32.26
CA GLY A 909 47.11 19.33 31.63
C GLY A 909 46.94 19.62 30.12
N LYS A 910 47.86 20.37 29.49
CA LYS A 910 47.86 20.60 28.04
C LYS A 910 48.45 19.41 27.27
N VAL A 911 47.74 19.00 26.23
CA VAL A 911 48.15 17.97 25.26
C VAL A 911 48.72 18.66 24.02
N SER A 912 49.93 18.28 23.60
CA SER A 912 50.58 18.79 22.38
C SER A 912 50.97 17.63 21.45
N PHE A 913 50.83 17.84 20.14
CA PHE A 913 51.14 16.87 19.08
C PHE A 913 52.26 17.44 18.19
N GLU A 914 53.36 16.71 17.98
CA GLU A 914 54.44 17.09 17.05
C GLU A 914 54.19 16.58 15.61
N PRO A 915 54.40 17.39 14.55
CA PRO A 915 54.33 16.96 13.15
C PRO A 915 55.69 16.51 12.57
N SER A 916 55.74 15.45 11.77
CA SER A 916 56.96 14.94 11.11
C SER A 916 57.21 15.56 9.71
N GLN A 917 58.48 15.89 9.39
CA GLN A 917 59.01 16.44 8.13
C GLN A 917 59.97 15.46 7.40
N SER A 918 60.25 15.70 6.09
CA SER A 918 61.28 15.13 5.16
C SER A 918 60.88 13.84 4.37
N SER A 919 61.21 13.58 3.08
CA SER A 919 62.05 14.18 2.00
C SER A 919 61.82 13.48 0.62
N GLU A 920 62.07 14.16 -0.52
CA GLU A 920 62.07 13.79 -1.98
C GLU A 920 63.04 12.63 -2.41
N PRO A 921 63.06 12.02 -3.66
CA PRO A 921 63.15 12.67 -5.01
C PRO A 921 62.65 11.95 -6.33
N VAL A 922 62.41 12.77 -7.38
CA VAL A 922 62.76 12.74 -8.86
C VAL A 922 63.11 11.38 -9.55
N ARG A 923 62.55 10.96 -10.70
CA ARG A 923 62.78 11.39 -12.13
C ARG A 923 62.00 10.43 -13.07
N PRO A 924 61.65 10.73 -14.34
CA PRO A 924 61.74 11.98 -15.11
C PRO A 924 60.55 12.92 -14.97
#